data_AF-F9FG86-F1
#
_entry.id   AF-F9FG86-F1
#
_cell.length_a   1.000
_cell.length_b   1.000
_cell.length_c   1.000
_cell.angle_alpha   90.00
_cell.angle_beta   90.00
_cell.angle_gamma   90.00
#
_symmetry.space_group_name_H-M   'P 1'
#
loop_
_entity.id
_entity.type
_entity.pdbx_description
1 polymer ?
#
loop_
_entity_poly.entity_id
_entity_poly.type
_entity_poly.pdbx_seq_one_letter_code
_entity_poly.pdbx_strand_id
1 'polypeptide(L)'
;MFRQIHLDKGWKFKQASSRNDGTASSFLPVTQFPTVAHIDLLHHELIPDPYIDINELKCLWVNDADWTYRTEEISPVDLKPSEKAELVFEGLDTVVDVYLNDSHILFSNNMHRSHRVDVTDMLRGREKPSVLELRFRAAPAYGRSERERIGYKTTKVGRGVNFGGSERLFVRKAQYHWGWDWGPAINTCGPWKPIYLEVYESRICDLRVTQDVAPDLSSVDIKVDAHLEGHNSINEVQVQLLDVETGAIVVDDKASKSTKGALSFTIKLNKPKLWYPFLYGEQNLYLLQVSIPNHTDQPGTSFIFEVNNIRLFSGGSCWIPADFMLPRVSKETYEKWITLAKAGNQSMIRVWGGGIVESDDFYDICDREGIMVWQDFLYACGNYPGSPDFVASVKIEAEQQVQRVGHHPSLVLWCGNNEDYMCADGDRCWEVDYSDTTGPWDKTTFPAREIYERTLPSVIKASGTDVPYWISSPYGGSFSNDTTVGDTHCWDVWHGKLSPYQDYKAYTSRFISEFGFESAPSLQTLHRAITSPKERHGQSRTFDVHDKGPGHQRRYPMYMGENYRFRMNPLRDFVYCTQFLQAEAMAYAYNCWRRQFRGPGEENCAGVLVWQLNDIWPGISWALVDVDMNPKPAYYITKRALDKMVVGMERVVTEKPPYITTGYPDKKHKVDIWAVNGHLHEMRVTLEVKAFDIQSGKSIGWTRSDKSKEYTLKGNRSTGLLAGLEIPNPDETVLVAYLRDISSGEQVARWVSWPEPLKYVHMSSDLTVTTEIVDDGSAVIVRANAPVKGVVLSASGSDGKNLVFDNNFIDLVPDEENMHTNSLLLRKRYSSTMVQAKLRGCCDGCTKSKLKCSGEMPSCQRCRIRSLECVYSKARRAGRPRLKPKPSKASIVCSVDREPRIDLTSYSGQPFNDVQCSKGELVLPSLPDLVHYSPDSQDISVLMQDPWASTSRLGSDVTQPLSVCDFDDLMLQDMLLNNPEGFGSASAMTLKQEWSQDNTLFHDGLDDTCPGHGATSEGPPGHTSSSPSGFYTVTIQNTDDTNSYLTEVDMEINAIMATITDIAKRPIGSYHFDDHPCVTSWPQLLSKAQLLMYIAGSKSSFSLRLDAVLQVSWTAEQVQKRISECPTCMSRGMELSSMLALLYEWISSRIADALENPATIQSCCLTIGNSTLTGQNGIIGIYELVKCRITRAIHVIQSINNTISSIGEGGPSRLYPVARLMLEVAKSRLEAISGTIDLLESEQYCSI
;
A
#
# COMPACT_ATOMS: atom_id res chain seq x y z
N MET A 1 -39.06 -31.07 4.50
CA MET A 1 -37.97 -31.60 3.65
C MET A 1 -37.19 -30.43 3.06
N PHE A 2 -35.93 -30.63 2.64
CA PHE A 2 -35.12 -29.67 1.89
C PHE A 2 -34.42 -30.40 0.73
N ARG A 3 -34.40 -29.80 -0.46
CA ARG A 3 -33.75 -30.32 -1.68
C ARG A 3 -33.21 -29.15 -2.50
N GLN A 4 -31.89 -29.12 -2.72
CA GLN A 4 -31.24 -28.20 -3.66
C GLN A 4 -31.08 -28.90 -5.03
N ILE A 5 -31.34 -28.18 -6.12
CA ILE A 5 -31.15 -28.65 -7.49
C ILE A 5 -30.29 -27.62 -8.22
N HIS A 6 -29.01 -27.93 -8.45
CA HIS A 6 -28.11 -27.05 -9.20
C HIS A 6 -28.56 -26.91 -10.65
N LEU A 7 -28.54 -25.67 -11.15
CA LEU A 7 -28.87 -25.32 -12.52
C LEU A 7 -27.57 -24.99 -13.26
N ASP A 8 -26.73 -26.00 -13.42
CA ASP A 8 -25.36 -25.96 -13.95
C ASP A 8 -25.26 -26.45 -15.41
N LYS A 9 -26.39 -26.82 -16.04
CA LYS A 9 -26.46 -27.53 -17.34
C LYS A 9 -27.44 -26.87 -18.32
N GLY A 10 -27.32 -27.26 -19.60
CA GLY A 10 -28.16 -26.77 -20.70
C GLY A 10 -27.96 -25.30 -21.10
N TRP A 11 -27.01 -24.61 -20.46
CA TRP A 11 -26.78 -23.19 -20.68
C TRP A 11 -26.24 -22.89 -22.08
N LYS A 12 -26.81 -21.84 -22.67
CA LYS A 12 -26.40 -21.24 -23.94
C LYS A 12 -26.33 -19.73 -23.74
N PHE A 13 -25.40 -19.07 -24.42
CA PHE A 13 -25.26 -17.62 -24.42
C PHE A 13 -25.36 -17.08 -25.84
N LYS A 14 -25.74 -15.81 -25.97
CA LYS A 14 -25.64 -15.03 -27.20
C LYS A 14 -25.38 -13.57 -26.88
N GLN A 15 -24.86 -12.84 -27.87
CA GLN A 15 -24.91 -11.39 -27.87
C GLN A 15 -26.34 -10.94 -28.19
N ALA A 16 -26.82 -9.91 -27.48
CA ALA A 16 -28.12 -9.29 -27.69
C ALA A 16 -28.01 -7.93 -28.39
N SER A 17 -26.90 -7.22 -28.24
CA SER A 17 -26.62 -5.96 -28.97
C SER A 17 -25.99 -6.21 -30.35
N SER A 18 -26.06 -5.21 -31.23
CA SER A 18 -25.49 -5.25 -32.59
C SER A 18 -24.04 -4.78 -32.70
N ARG A 19 -23.32 -4.58 -31.58
CA ARG A 19 -21.89 -4.18 -31.60
C ARG A 19 -21.02 -5.28 -32.21
N ASN A 20 -19.89 -4.89 -32.79
CA ASN A 20 -18.92 -5.81 -33.42
C ASN A 20 -19.61 -6.82 -34.37
N ASP A 21 -20.48 -6.29 -35.24
CA ASP A 21 -21.30 -7.00 -36.23
C ASP A 21 -22.15 -8.17 -35.70
N GLY A 22 -22.43 -8.20 -34.39
CA GLY A 22 -23.17 -9.29 -33.76
C GLY A 22 -22.37 -10.60 -33.72
N THR A 23 -21.14 -10.53 -33.22
CA THR A 23 -20.15 -11.62 -33.20
C THR A 23 -20.73 -12.95 -32.70
N ALA A 24 -21.57 -12.91 -31.66
CA ALA A 24 -22.29 -14.09 -31.14
C ALA A 24 -23.81 -13.95 -31.32
N SER A 25 -24.27 -13.62 -32.54
CA SER A 25 -25.67 -13.34 -32.89
C SER A 25 -26.64 -14.53 -32.77
N SER A 26 -26.15 -15.75 -32.50
CA SER A 26 -26.98 -16.94 -32.24
C SER A 26 -26.58 -17.62 -30.93
N PHE A 27 -27.48 -18.44 -30.38
CA PHE A 27 -27.22 -19.14 -29.10
C PHE A 27 -26.16 -20.24 -29.25
N LEU A 28 -24.97 -19.97 -28.74
CA LEU A 28 -23.85 -20.90 -28.62
C LEU A 28 -23.89 -21.57 -27.23
N PRO A 29 -23.37 -22.80 -27.06
CA PRO A 29 -23.31 -23.44 -25.75
C PRO A 29 -22.33 -22.72 -24.81
N VAL A 30 -22.66 -22.67 -23.52
CA VAL A 30 -21.76 -22.21 -22.46
C VAL A 30 -20.74 -23.31 -22.15
N THR A 31 -19.49 -22.93 -21.89
CA THR A 31 -18.38 -23.90 -21.69
C THR A 31 -18.26 -24.43 -20.26
N GLN A 32 -18.46 -23.57 -19.27
CA GLN A 32 -18.40 -23.89 -17.85
C GLN A 32 -19.54 -23.19 -17.10
N PHE A 33 -19.88 -23.62 -15.89
CA PHE A 33 -20.81 -22.89 -15.03
C PHE A 33 -20.28 -22.88 -13.59
N PRO A 34 -20.19 -21.72 -12.89
CA PRO A 34 -20.57 -20.36 -13.33
C PRO A 34 -19.72 -19.81 -14.50
N THR A 35 -20.16 -18.71 -15.12
CA THR A 35 -19.50 -18.12 -16.32
C THR A 35 -19.70 -16.61 -16.45
N VAL A 36 -18.89 -16.00 -17.32
CA VAL A 36 -19.03 -14.62 -17.81
C VAL A 36 -18.61 -14.54 -19.28
N ALA A 37 -19.10 -13.53 -20.01
CA ALA A 37 -19.09 -13.51 -21.48
C ALA A 37 -17.69 -13.65 -22.11
N HIS A 38 -16.64 -13.11 -21.45
CA HIS A 38 -15.26 -13.28 -21.90
C HIS A 38 -14.79 -14.75 -21.88
N ILE A 39 -15.24 -15.57 -20.93
CA ILE A 39 -14.89 -17.00 -20.86
C ILE A 39 -15.50 -17.74 -22.04
N ASP A 40 -16.79 -17.54 -22.30
CA ASP A 40 -17.50 -18.20 -23.39
C ASP A 40 -17.02 -17.72 -24.77
N LEU A 41 -16.77 -16.42 -24.95
CA LEU A 41 -16.19 -15.88 -26.20
C LEU A 41 -14.78 -16.42 -26.49
N LEU A 42 -13.93 -16.59 -25.46
CA LEU A 42 -12.61 -17.21 -25.62
C LEU A 42 -12.71 -18.69 -26.00
N HIS A 43 -13.66 -19.43 -25.42
CA HIS A 43 -13.88 -20.84 -25.74
C HIS A 43 -14.33 -21.06 -27.19
N HIS A 44 -15.12 -20.15 -27.75
CA HIS A 44 -15.55 -20.20 -29.15
C HIS A 44 -14.59 -19.50 -30.13
N GLU A 45 -13.40 -19.11 -29.67
CA GLU A 45 -12.38 -18.37 -30.45
C GLU A 45 -12.88 -17.03 -31.06
N LEU A 46 -13.94 -16.46 -30.47
CA LEU A 46 -14.62 -15.24 -30.95
C LEU A 46 -13.96 -13.93 -30.48
N ILE A 47 -13.11 -14.01 -29.46
CA ILE A 47 -12.15 -12.95 -29.11
C ILE A 47 -10.75 -13.56 -28.91
N PRO A 48 -9.67 -12.83 -29.23
CA PRO A 48 -8.32 -13.26 -28.89
C PRO A 48 -8.07 -13.14 -27.38
N ASP A 49 -7.12 -13.91 -26.84
CA ASP A 49 -6.81 -13.88 -25.41
C ASP A 49 -6.33 -12.48 -24.95
N PRO A 50 -7.05 -11.79 -24.04
CA PRO A 50 -6.65 -10.48 -23.50
C PRO A 50 -5.35 -10.52 -22.67
N TYR A 51 -4.85 -11.69 -22.26
CA TYR A 51 -3.54 -11.85 -21.59
C TYR A 51 -2.33 -11.65 -22.52
N ILE A 52 -2.54 -11.34 -23.81
CA ILE A 52 -1.51 -11.46 -24.86
C ILE A 52 -1.34 -10.16 -25.67
N ASP A 53 -0.07 -9.76 -25.85
CA ASP A 53 0.43 -8.60 -26.62
C ASP A 53 -0.28 -7.26 -26.34
N ILE A 54 -1.36 -6.97 -27.08
CA ILE A 54 -2.23 -5.78 -26.93
C ILE A 54 -3.72 -6.14 -27.15
N ASN A 55 -4.09 -7.40 -26.92
CA ASN A 55 -5.41 -7.94 -27.24
C ASN A 55 -6.54 -7.39 -26.35
N GLU A 56 -6.22 -6.82 -25.18
CA GLU A 56 -7.13 -6.00 -24.36
C GLU A 56 -7.97 -5.05 -25.24
N LEU A 57 -7.30 -4.28 -26.11
CA LEU A 57 -7.93 -3.30 -27.02
C LEU A 57 -8.92 -3.93 -28.01
N LYS A 58 -8.73 -5.21 -28.36
CA LYS A 58 -9.61 -5.98 -29.25
C LYS A 58 -10.82 -6.58 -28.50
N CYS A 59 -10.76 -6.64 -27.17
CA CYS A 59 -11.82 -7.17 -26.31
C CYS A 59 -12.76 -6.08 -25.76
N LEU A 60 -12.32 -4.81 -25.74
CA LEU A 60 -13.08 -3.68 -25.17
C LEU A 60 -14.53 -3.53 -25.66
N TRP A 61 -14.88 -4.03 -26.86
CA TRP A 61 -16.25 -3.98 -27.36
C TRP A 61 -17.24 -4.82 -26.53
N VAL A 62 -16.75 -5.87 -25.86
CA VAL A 62 -17.55 -6.78 -25.02
C VAL A 62 -18.09 -6.04 -23.79
N ASN A 63 -17.34 -5.05 -23.27
CA ASN A 63 -17.69 -4.23 -22.10
C ASN A 63 -18.97 -3.40 -22.30
N ASP A 64 -19.25 -3.00 -23.55
CA ASP A 64 -20.43 -2.24 -23.95
C ASP A 64 -21.47 -3.12 -24.70
N ALA A 65 -21.34 -4.45 -24.66
CA ALA A 65 -22.26 -5.38 -25.30
C ALA A 65 -23.31 -5.93 -24.31
N ASP A 66 -24.53 -6.12 -24.80
CA ASP A 66 -25.61 -6.77 -24.05
C ASP A 66 -25.59 -8.27 -24.36
N TRP A 67 -25.93 -9.11 -23.37
CA TRP A 67 -25.79 -10.57 -23.45
C TRP A 67 -27.04 -11.28 -22.94
N THR A 68 -27.37 -12.43 -23.51
CA THR A 68 -28.49 -13.28 -23.05
C THR A 68 -28.01 -14.69 -22.80
N TYR A 69 -28.18 -15.17 -21.56
CA TYR A 69 -27.97 -16.55 -21.17
C TYR A 69 -29.32 -17.26 -21.02
N ARG A 70 -29.40 -18.53 -21.43
CA ARG A 70 -30.64 -19.31 -21.43
C ARG A 70 -30.35 -20.78 -21.11
N THR A 71 -31.18 -21.41 -20.27
CA THR A 71 -31.24 -22.87 -20.12
C THR A 71 -32.68 -23.37 -20.19
N GLU A 72 -32.85 -24.58 -20.71
CA GLU A 72 -34.15 -25.27 -20.92
C GLU A 72 -34.19 -26.62 -20.18
N GLU A 73 -33.13 -26.97 -19.46
CA GLU A 73 -32.96 -28.28 -18.79
C GLU A 73 -33.52 -28.31 -17.36
N ILE A 74 -34.24 -27.25 -16.93
CA ILE A 74 -34.94 -27.21 -15.65
C ILE A 74 -36.11 -28.20 -15.70
N SER A 75 -35.85 -29.43 -15.26
CA SER A 75 -36.81 -30.53 -15.28
C SER A 75 -38.06 -30.22 -14.45
N PRO A 76 -39.24 -30.78 -14.81
CA PRO A 76 -40.45 -30.71 -14.00
C PRO A 76 -40.19 -31.08 -12.54
N VAL A 77 -40.74 -30.27 -11.63
CA VAL A 77 -40.54 -30.42 -10.18
C VAL A 77 -41.88 -30.78 -9.54
N ASP A 78 -41.99 -32.02 -9.05
CA ASP A 78 -43.09 -32.39 -8.17
C ASP A 78 -42.93 -31.67 -6.82
N LEU A 79 -44.00 -30.97 -6.41
CA LEU A 79 -44.09 -30.07 -5.27
C LEU A 79 -45.36 -30.38 -4.48
N LYS A 80 -45.21 -30.81 -3.23
CA LYS A 80 -46.36 -31.00 -2.33
C LYS A 80 -47.07 -29.66 -2.05
N PRO A 81 -48.33 -29.67 -1.58
CA PRO A 81 -49.02 -28.46 -1.14
C PRO A 81 -48.31 -27.70 -0.01
N SER A 82 -47.46 -28.38 0.78
CA SER A 82 -46.62 -27.80 1.85
C SER A 82 -45.27 -27.26 1.36
N GLU A 83 -44.87 -27.53 0.11
CA GLU A 83 -43.53 -27.21 -0.41
C GLU A 83 -43.53 -25.90 -1.20
N LYS A 84 -42.56 -25.04 -0.87
CA LYS A 84 -42.10 -23.90 -1.66
C LYS A 84 -41.00 -24.31 -2.63
N ALA A 85 -40.83 -23.56 -3.70
CA ALA A 85 -39.68 -23.61 -4.59
C ALA A 85 -39.12 -22.20 -4.84
N GLU A 86 -37.87 -21.95 -4.47
CA GLU A 86 -37.17 -20.68 -4.70
C GLU A 86 -36.04 -20.87 -5.72
N LEU A 87 -35.96 -20.00 -6.73
CA LEU A 87 -34.73 -19.83 -7.49
C LEU A 87 -33.77 -18.95 -6.68
N VAL A 88 -32.56 -19.46 -6.48
CA VAL A 88 -31.47 -18.78 -5.79
C VAL A 88 -30.37 -18.47 -6.80
N PHE A 89 -29.94 -17.21 -6.80
CA PHE A 89 -28.84 -16.68 -7.60
C PHE A 89 -27.80 -16.12 -6.62
N GLU A 90 -26.62 -16.74 -6.51
CA GLU A 90 -25.61 -16.32 -5.53
C GLU A 90 -24.82 -15.07 -5.95
N GLY A 91 -24.92 -14.68 -7.22
CA GLY A 91 -24.34 -13.45 -7.76
C GLY A 91 -24.56 -13.36 -9.27
N LEU A 92 -24.99 -12.19 -9.74
CA LEU A 92 -25.26 -11.89 -11.14
C LEU A 92 -24.50 -10.63 -11.52
N ASP A 93 -23.63 -10.69 -12.53
CA ASP A 93 -22.76 -9.57 -12.91
C ASP A 93 -23.30 -8.91 -14.20
N THR A 94 -23.94 -7.72 -14.16
CA THR A 94 -24.41 -6.97 -12.99
C THR A 94 -25.83 -6.47 -13.20
N VAL A 95 -26.09 -5.82 -14.34
CA VAL A 95 -27.41 -5.27 -14.68
C VAL A 95 -28.16 -6.31 -15.49
N VAL A 96 -29.22 -6.89 -14.93
CA VAL A 96 -29.87 -8.08 -15.51
C VAL A 96 -31.38 -8.10 -15.26
N ASP A 97 -32.13 -8.47 -16.30
CA ASP A 97 -33.56 -8.79 -16.23
C ASP A 97 -33.72 -10.31 -16.43
N VAL A 98 -34.35 -10.98 -15.46
CA VAL A 98 -34.44 -12.46 -15.39
C VAL A 98 -35.87 -12.93 -15.63
N TYR A 99 -36.02 -13.93 -16.50
CA TYR A 99 -37.30 -14.46 -16.93
C TYR A 99 -37.36 -15.97 -16.69
N LEU A 100 -38.44 -16.44 -16.07
CA LEU A 100 -38.78 -17.86 -15.98
C LEU A 100 -40.08 -18.09 -16.75
N ASN A 101 -40.05 -18.98 -17.74
CA ASN A 101 -41.21 -19.29 -18.59
C ASN A 101 -41.86 -18.01 -19.16
N ASP A 102 -41.03 -17.18 -19.81
CA ASP A 102 -41.34 -15.87 -20.41
C ASP A 102 -41.87 -14.79 -19.44
N SER A 103 -42.08 -15.11 -18.17
CA SER A 103 -42.50 -14.17 -17.12
C SER A 103 -41.28 -13.56 -16.44
N HIS A 104 -41.25 -12.23 -16.30
CA HIS A 104 -40.17 -11.54 -15.59
C HIS A 104 -40.27 -11.77 -14.07
N ILE A 105 -39.19 -12.24 -13.45
CA ILE A 105 -39.17 -12.63 -12.02
C ILE A 105 -38.18 -11.82 -11.16
N LEU A 106 -37.14 -11.21 -11.76
CA LEU A 106 -36.12 -10.46 -11.02
C LEU A 106 -35.40 -9.46 -11.93
N PHE A 107 -35.31 -8.21 -11.49
CA PHE A 107 -34.30 -7.26 -11.95
C PHE A 107 -33.20 -7.16 -10.89
N SER A 108 -31.93 -7.12 -11.30
CA SER A 108 -30.80 -6.76 -10.43
C SER A 108 -29.83 -5.81 -11.12
N ASN A 109 -29.08 -5.06 -10.30
CA ASN A 109 -28.05 -4.11 -10.67
C ASN A 109 -26.84 -4.14 -9.71
N ASN A 110 -26.68 -5.23 -8.94
CA ASN A 110 -25.63 -5.38 -7.93
C ASN A 110 -24.97 -6.77 -8.02
N MET A 111 -23.69 -6.78 -8.41
CA MET A 111 -22.85 -7.97 -8.55
C MET A 111 -22.69 -8.78 -7.26
N HIS A 112 -22.69 -8.08 -6.13
CA HIS A 112 -22.26 -8.56 -4.82
C HIS A 112 -23.43 -9.06 -3.96
N ARG A 113 -24.65 -9.01 -4.48
CA ARG A 113 -25.87 -9.47 -3.81
C ARG A 113 -26.31 -10.85 -4.30
N SER A 114 -26.76 -11.67 -3.36
CA SER A 114 -27.53 -12.88 -3.65
C SER A 114 -29.03 -12.55 -3.71
N HIS A 115 -29.75 -13.30 -4.54
CA HIS A 115 -31.19 -13.13 -4.75
C HIS A 115 -31.92 -14.46 -4.57
N ARG A 116 -33.04 -14.42 -3.86
CA ARG A 116 -33.98 -15.53 -3.69
C ARG A 116 -35.33 -15.10 -4.25
N VAL A 117 -35.94 -15.95 -5.07
CA VAL A 117 -37.18 -15.63 -5.79
C VAL A 117 -38.13 -16.82 -5.71
N ASP A 118 -39.27 -16.64 -5.04
CA ASP A 118 -40.32 -17.67 -4.97
C ASP A 118 -40.95 -17.86 -6.36
N VAL A 119 -40.84 -19.07 -6.88
CA VAL A 119 -41.38 -19.50 -8.19
C VAL A 119 -42.34 -20.68 -8.04
N THR A 120 -42.83 -20.93 -6.82
CA THR A 120 -43.61 -22.13 -6.47
C THR A 120 -44.79 -22.33 -7.41
N ASP A 121 -45.63 -21.31 -7.63
CA ASP A 121 -46.82 -21.40 -8.48
C ASP A 121 -46.51 -21.40 -9.99
N MET A 122 -45.28 -21.07 -10.39
CA MET A 122 -44.81 -21.15 -11.79
C MET A 122 -44.31 -22.56 -12.16
N LEU A 123 -43.99 -23.38 -11.16
CA LEU A 123 -43.50 -24.76 -11.31
C LEU A 123 -44.53 -25.83 -10.90
N ARG A 124 -45.40 -25.52 -9.94
CA ARG A 124 -46.43 -26.43 -9.41
C ARG A 124 -47.35 -26.95 -10.52
N GLY A 125 -47.38 -28.27 -10.69
CA GLY A 125 -48.21 -28.95 -11.71
C GLY A 125 -47.72 -28.79 -13.15
N ARG A 126 -46.51 -28.25 -13.38
CA ARG A 126 -45.97 -28.05 -14.73
C ARG A 126 -45.28 -29.32 -15.25
N GLU A 127 -45.91 -29.99 -16.21
CA GLU A 127 -45.39 -31.22 -16.84
C GLU A 127 -44.22 -30.99 -17.83
N LYS A 128 -44.03 -29.75 -18.32
CA LYS A 128 -42.98 -29.39 -19.28
C LYS A 128 -41.74 -28.82 -18.56
N PRO A 129 -40.51 -29.04 -19.05
CA PRO A 129 -39.34 -28.31 -18.58
C PRO A 129 -39.56 -26.80 -18.55
N SER A 130 -38.90 -26.12 -17.61
CA SER A 130 -38.93 -24.66 -17.52
C SER A 130 -37.76 -24.03 -18.26
N VAL A 131 -38.03 -22.87 -18.88
CA VAL A 131 -37.01 -22.05 -19.54
C VAL A 131 -36.64 -20.91 -18.61
N LEU A 132 -35.35 -20.78 -18.29
CA LEU A 132 -34.79 -19.67 -17.53
C LEU A 132 -33.88 -18.85 -18.47
N GLU A 133 -34.15 -17.56 -18.58
CA GLU A 133 -33.44 -16.64 -19.48
C GLU A 133 -33.01 -15.37 -18.71
N LEU A 134 -31.72 -15.03 -18.77
CA LEU A 134 -31.09 -13.92 -18.09
C LEU A 134 -30.59 -12.92 -19.14
N ARG A 135 -31.14 -11.72 -19.15
CA ARG A 135 -30.81 -10.67 -20.13
C ARG A 135 -29.96 -9.59 -19.46
N PHE A 136 -28.65 -9.68 -19.67
CA PHE A 136 -27.67 -8.74 -19.13
C PHE A 136 -27.52 -7.51 -20.03
N ARG A 137 -27.51 -6.33 -19.40
CA ARG A 137 -27.28 -5.03 -20.03
C ARG A 137 -25.87 -4.52 -19.71
N ALA A 138 -25.25 -3.81 -20.66
CA ALA A 138 -23.90 -3.27 -20.49
C ALA A 138 -23.78 -2.34 -19.26
N ALA A 139 -23.01 -2.78 -18.25
CA ALA A 139 -22.86 -2.05 -16.98
C ALA A 139 -22.29 -0.62 -17.14
N PRO A 140 -21.34 -0.33 -18.06
CA PRO A 140 -20.88 1.04 -18.30
C PRO A 140 -21.98 1.97 -18.83
N ALA A 141 -22.88 1.46 -19.67
CA ALA A 141 -24.00 2.25 -20.19
C ALA A 141 -25.03 2.56 -19.09
N TYR A 142 -25.35 1.58 -18.25
CA TYR A 142 -26.22 1.78 -17.09
C TYR A 142 -25.62 2.77 -16.08
N GLY A 143 -24.34 2.60 -15.71
CA GLY A 143 -23.65 3.51 -14.79
C GLY A 143 -23.60 4.96 -15.29
N ARG A 144 -23.46 5.18 -16.60
CA ARG A 144 -23.57 6.53 -17.20
C ARG A 144 -24.96 7.13 -17.01
N SER A 145 -26.02 6.34 -17.24
CA SER A 145 -27.41 6.79 -17.00
C SER A 145 -27.73 7.05 -15.52
N GLU A 146 -27.20 6.26 -14.60
CA GLU A 146 -27.40 6.48 -13.16
C GLU A 146 -26.61 7.69 -12.64
N ARG A 147 -25.40 7.93 -13.17
CA ARG A 147 -24.62 9.15 -12.94
C ARG A 147 -25.36 10.41 -13.40
N GLU A 148 -26.08 10.32 -14.52
CA GLU A 148 -26.91 11.40 -15.05
C GLU A 148 -28.22 11.58 -14.26
N ARG A 149 -28.83 10.49 -13.77
CA ARG A 149 -30.03 10.52 -12.93
C ARG A 149 -29.78 11.10 -11.53
N ILE A 150 -28.71 10.68 -10.87
CA ILE A 150 -28.40 11.02 -9.47
C ILE A 150 -27.60 12.32 -9.38
N GLY A 151 -26.74 12.59 -10.38
CA GLY A 151 -25.82 13.72 -10.38
C GLY A 151 -24.57 13.45 -9.56
N TYR A 152 -23.40 13.54 -10.19
CA TYR A 152 -22.12 13.38 -9.51
C TYR A 152 -21.76 14.63 -8.69
N LYS A 153 -21.36 14.45 -7.44
CA LYS A 153 -21.03 15.54 -6.51
C LYS A 153 -19.54 15.87 -6.60
N THR A 154 -19.24 17.08 -7.05
CA THR A 154 -17.89 17.63 -7.19
C THR A 154 -17.94 19.16 -7.06
N THR A 155 -16.93 19.79 -6.46
CA THR A 155 -16.62 21.21 -6.66
C THR A 155 -16.22 21.46 -8.13
N LYS A 156 -15.94 22.72 -8.49
CA LYS A 156 -15.59 23.12 -9.86
C LYS A 156 -14.12 22.88 -10.24
N VAL A 157 -13.29 22.38 -9.33
CA VAL A 157 -11.82 22.29 -9.46
C VAL A 157 -11.33 20.93 -8.96
N GLY A 158 -10.29 20.37 -9.57
CA GLY A 158 -9.69 19.08 -9.18
C GLY A 158 -9.98 17.93 -10.16
N ARG A 159 -9.82 16.68 -9.72
CA ARG A 159 -10.11 15.45 -10.49
C ARG A 159 -11.07 14.54 -9.72
N GLY A 160 -12.07 13.97 -10.40
CA GLY A 160 -13.11 13.14 -9.77
C GLY A 160 -12.71 11.69 -9.47
N VAL A 161 -12.04 11.00 -10.40
CA VAL A 161 -11.58 9.61 -10.21
C VAL A 161 -10.16 9.42 -10.72
N ASN A 162 -9.40 8.54 -10.07
CA ASN A 162 -8.06 8.15 -10.51
C ASN A 162 -8.10 7.16 -11.69
N PHE A 163 -8.98 6.16 -11.60
CA PHE A 163 -9.03 5.01 -12.49
C PHE A 163 -10.47 4.74 -12.95
N GLY A 164 -10.61 4.28 -14.19
CA GLY A 164 -11.90 4.14 -14.87
C GLY A 164 -12.59 5.47 -15.17
N GLY A 165 -13.81 5.38 -15.73
CA GLY A 165 -14.74 6.51 -15.82
C GLY A 165 -15.57 6.66 -14.55
N SER A 166 -16.06 7.87 -14.26
CA SER A 166 -16.83 8.15 -13.03
C SER A 166 -18.16 7.39 -12.95
N GLU A 167 -18.64 6.80 -14.04
CA GLU A 167 -19.78 5.87 -14.03
C GLU A 167 -19.57 4.63 -13.14
N ARG A 168 -18.33 4.21 -12.86
CA ARG A 168 -18.04 3.01 -12.03
C ARG A 168 -18.60 3.12 -10.60
N LEU A 169 -18.72 4.35 -10.10
CA LEU A 169 -19.20 4.66 -8.76
C LEU A 169 -20.72 4.46 -8.62
N PHE A 170 -21.44 4.46 -9.74
CA PHE A 170 -22.91 4.39 -9.81
C PHE A 170 -23.43 2.97 -10.05
N VAL A 171 -22.55 1.96 -10.05
CA VAL A 171 -22.89 0.55 -10.21
C VAL A 171 -22.17 -0.27 -9.16
N ARG A 172 -22.90 -1.12 -8.42
CA ARG A 172 -22.32 -2.06 -7.45
C ARG A 172 -21.75 -3.28 -8.19
N LYS A 173 -20.55 -3.11 -8.73
CA LYS A 173 -19.74 -4.10 -9.45
C LYS A 173 -18.28 -3.95 -9.00
N ALA A 174 -17.50 -5.03 -8.99
CA ALA A 174 -16.09 -4.97 -8.61
C ALA A 174 -15.35 -3.93 -9.47
N GLN A 175 -14.66 -3.00 -8.83
CA GLN A 175 -14.28 -1.70 -9.41
C GLN A 175 -13.11 -1.83 -10.39
N TYR A 176 -12.21 -2.79 -10.16
CA TYR A 176 -11.08 -3.10 -11.05
C TYR A 176 -11.50 -3.48 -12.48
N HIS A 177 -12.76 -3.89 -12.71
CA HIS A 177 -13.32 -4.15 -14.05
C HIS A 177 -13.34 -2.93 -14.99
N TRP A 178 -13.10 -1.72 -14.50
CA TRP A 178 -12.92 -0.52 -15.33
C TRP A 178 -11.45 -0.24 -15.70
N GLY A 179 -10.54 -1.13 -15.32
CA GLY A 179 -9.09 -0.94 -15.40
C GLY A 179 -8.56 -0.30 -14.11
N TRP A 180 -7.34 -0.67 -13.74
CA TRP A 180 -6.65 -0.18 -12.55
C TRP A 180 -5.15 -0.04 -12.83
N ASP A 181 -4.37 0.56 -11.93
CA ASP A 181 -2.93 0.78 -12.12
C ASP A 181 -2.06 -0.49 -12.09
N TRP A 182 -2.66 -1.67 -11.91
CA TRP A 182 -2.07 -2.99 -12.17
C TRP A 182 -2.87 -3.88 -13.14
N GLY A 183 -4.02 -3.41 -13.68
CA GLY A 183 -5.03 -4.30 -14.29
C GLY A 183 -5.73 -3.78 -15.55
N PRO A 184 -6.10 -4.65 -16.51
CA PRO A 184 -6.72 -4.27 -17.77
C PRO A 184 -8.22 -3.94 -17.62
N ALA A 185 -8.74 -3.13 -18.54
CA ALA A 185 -10.11 -2.64 -18.52
C ALA A 185 -11.13 -3.67 -19.06
N ILE A 186 -11.37 -4.75 -18.30
CA ILE A 186 -12.26 -5.86 -18.71
C ILE A 186 -13.57 -5.84 -17.92
N ASN A 187 -14.60 -5.21 -18.50
CA ASN A 187 -15.93 -5.08 -17.91
C ASN A 187 -16.81 -6.28 -18.31
N THR A 188 -16.47 -7.45 -17.76
CA THR A 188 -17.18 -8.71 -18.03
C THR A 188 -18.60 -8.73 -17.46
N CYS A 189 -19.45 -9.67 -17.89
CA CYS A 189 -20.81 -9.86 -17.36
C CYS A 189 -21.31 -11.31 -17.53
N GLY A 190 -22.24 -11.74 -16.66
CA GLY A 190 -22.84 -13.08 -16.69
C GLY A 190 -23.24 -13.61 -15.31
N PRO A 191 -23.75 -14.85 -15.23
CA PRO A 191 -24.00 -15.54 -13.97
C PRO A 191 -22.66 -16.01 -13.37
N TRP A 192 -21.97 -15.08 -12.69
CA TRP A 192 -20.61 -15.27 -12.17
C TRP A 192 -20.53 -16.18 -10.93
N LYS A 193 -21.65 -16.43 -10.27
CA LYS A 193 -21.79 -17.35 -9.14
C LYS A 193 -22.93 -18.38 -9.39
N PRO A 194 -22.99 -19.47 -8.60
CA PRO A 194 -24.00 -20.53 -8.77
C PRO A 194 -25.45 -20.06 -8.84
N ILE A 195 -26.26 -20.85 -9.56
CA ILE A 195 -27.72 -20.77 -9.62
C ILE A 195 -28.28 -22.15 -9.28
N TYR A 196 -29.31 -22.19 -8.43
CA TYR A 196 -30.00 -23.43 -8.06
C TYR A 196 -31.46 -23.18 -7.69
N LEU A 197 -32.27 -24.23 -7.77
CA LEU A 197 -33.62 -24.26 -7.20
C LEU A 197 -33.57 -24.92 -5.82
N GLU A 198 -33.98 -24.23 -4.77
CA GLU A 198 -34.28 -24.83 -3.48
C GLU A 198 -35.76 -25.22 -3.41
N VAL A 199 -36.04 -26.43 -2.91
CA VAL A 199 -37.40 -26.90 -2.60
C VAL A 199 -37.47 -27.25 -1.13
N TYR A 200 -38.36 -26.61 -0.38
CA TYR A 200 -38.44 -26.77 1.08
C TYR A 200 -39.84 -26.56 1.68
N GLU A 201 -40.06 -27.15 2.85
CA GLU A 201 -41.26 -26.91 3.70
C GLU A 201 -40.95 -25.96 4.88
N SER A 202 -39.69 -25.97 5.32
CA SER A 202 -39.12 -25.04 6.30
C SER A 202 -37.61 -24.94 6.10
N ARG A 203 -37.02 -23.75 6.27
CA ARG A 203 -35.57 -23.53 6.22
C ARG A 203 -35.07 -22.65 7.37
N ILE A 204 -33.77 -22.76 7.63
CA ILE A 204 -32.99 -21.71 8.30
C ILE A 204 -32.80 -20.57 7.28
N CYS A 205 -33.01 -19.33 7.71
CA CYS A 205 -32.78 -18.14 6.88
C CYS A 205 -31.80 -17.13 7.48
N ASP A 206 -31.54 -17.19 8.79
CA ASP A 206 -30.41 -16.52 9.43
C ASP A 206 -29.79 -17.43 10.50
N LEU A 207 -28.46 -17.49 10.51
CA LEU A 207 -27.59 -18.19 11.44
C LEU A 207 -26.38 -17.29 11.71
N ARG A 208 -26.28 -16.77 12.93
CA ARG A 208 -25.13 -15.96 13.40
C ARG A 208 -24.41 -16.68 14.51
N VAL A 209 -23.15 -16.36 14.76
CA VAL A 209 -22.37 -16.86 15.91
C VAL A 209 -21.59 -15.69 16.49
N THR A 210 -21.58 -15.55 17.81
CA THR A 210 -20.79 -14.53 18.53
C THR A 210 -20.21 -15.16 19.81
N GLN A 211 -19.17 -14.57 20.40
CA GLN A 211 -18.40 -15.26 21.44
C GLN A 211 -17.82 -14.34 22.52
N ASP A 212 -18.40 -14.38 23.71
CA ASP A 212 -17.91 -13.67 24.88
C ASP A 212 -16.84 -14.53 25.59
N VAL A 213 -15.57 -14.28 25.28
CA VAL A 213 -14.42 -14.96 25.90
C VAL A 213 -14.05 -14.24 27.19
N ALA A 214 -14.01 -14.98 28.31
CA ALA A 214 -13.65 -14.40 29.60
C ALA A 214 -12.23 -13.77 29.56
N PRO A 215 -11.99 -12.60 30.20
CA PRO A 215 -10.70 -11.90 30.11
C PRO A 215 -9.47 -12.70 30.59
N ASP A 216 -9.66 -13.72 31.43
CA ASP A 216 -8.61 -14.64 31.90
C ASP A 216 -8.43 -15.88 30.99
N LEU A 217 -9.16 -15.93 29.88
CA LEU A 217 -9.22 -17.03 28.90
C LEU A 217 -9.71 -18.37 29.47
N SER A 218 -10.29 -18.38 30.67
CA SER A 218 -10.69 -19.62 31.37
C SER A 218 -12.00 -20.23 30.87
N SER A 219 -12.86 -19.45 30.22
CA SER A 219 -14.13 -19.89 29.64
C SER A 219 -14.58 -19.01 28.46
N VAL A 220 -15.50 -19.52 27.64
CA VAL A 220 -16.21 -18.75 26.60
C VAL A 220 -17.71 -19.03 26.65
N ASP A 221 -18.49 -17.96 26.53
CA ASP A 221 -19.94 -17.97 26.32
C ASP A 221 -20.21 -17.85 24.81
N ILE A 222 -20.29 -19.00 24.12
CA ILE A 222 -20.62 -19.03 22.69
C ILE A 222 -22.12 -18.80 22.54
N LYS A 223 -22.44 -17.77 21.78
CA LYS A 223 -23.80 -17.37 21.45
C LYS A 223 -24.02 -17.58 19.96
N VAL A 224 -25.26 -17.75 19.56
CA VAL A 224 -25.65 -18.02 18.17
C VAL A 224 -26.82 -17.07 17.84
N ASP A 225 -27.37 -16.92 16.63
CA ASP A 225 -28.61 -16.11 16.45
C ASP A 225 -29.41 -16.44 15.18
N ALA A 226 -30.73 -16.20 15.20
CA ALA A 226 -31.67 -17.18 14.63
C ALA A 226 -32.93 -16.67 13.93
N HIS A 227 -33.09 -17.06 12.66
CA HIS A 227 -34.38 -17.00 11.98
C HIS A 227 -34.73 -18.28 11.18
N LEU A 228 -36.00 -18.68 11.31
CA LEU A 228 -36.62 -19.84 10.66
C LEU A 228 -37.82 -19.41 9.81
N GLU A 229 -37.89 -19.90 8.57
CA GLU A 229 -39.05 -19.75 7.68
C GLU A 229 -39.77 -21.09 7.51
N GLY A 230 -41.10 -21.11 7.68
CA GLY A 230 -41.91 -22.32 7.45
C GLY A 230 -43.21 -22.38 8.25
N HIS A 231 -44.00 -23.44 8.07
CA HIS A 231 -45.27 -23.63 8.78
C HIS A 231 -45.07 -24.04 10.25
N ASN A 232 -45.87 -23.46 11.17
CA ASN A 232 -45.74 -23.53 12.63
C ASN A 232 -45.71 -24.96 13.24
N SER A 233 -44.54 -25.62 13.27
CA SER A 233 -44.43 -27.01 13.78
C SER A 233 -43.10 -27.42 14.45
N ILE A 234 -42.05 -26.59 14.40
CA ILE A 234 -40.78 -26.88 15.11
C ILE A 234 -40.79 -26.19 16.48
N ASN A 235 -40.58 -26.98 17.55
CA ASN A 235 -40.65 -26.53 18.95
C ASN A 235 -39.32 -26.63 19.72
N GLU A 236 -38.46 -27.56 19.33
CA GLU A 236 -37.18 -27.88 19.99
C GLU A 236 -36.09 -27.99 18.91
N VAL A 237 -34.89 -27.51 19.22
CA VAL A 237 -33.75 -27.44 18.31
C VAL A 237 -32.48 -27.96 18.99
N GLN A 238 -31.70 -28.80 18.30
CA GLN A 238 -30.49 -29.45 18.83
C GLN A 238 -29.22 -28.66 18.48
N VAL A 239 -28.24 -28.78 19.38
CA VAL A 239 -27.00 -28.00 19.44
C VAL A 239 -25.85 -28.95 19.65
N GLN A 240 -24.87 -28.99 18.75
CA GLN A 240 -23.64 -29.75 18.95
C GLN A 240 -22.42 -28.88 18.63
N LEU A 241 -21.55 -28.73 19.62
CA LEU A 241 -20.21 -28.17 19.44
C LEU A 241 -19.24 -29.34 19.31
N LEU A 242 -18.59 -29.50 18.17
CA LEU A 242 -17.63 -30.58 17.92
C LEU A 242 -16.21 -30.03 17.74
N ASP A 243 -15.22 -30.70 18.32
CA ASP A 243 -13.80 -30.44 18.04
C ASP A 243 -13.45 -30.97 16.63
N VAL A 244 -12.99 -30.09 15.72
CA VAL A 244 -12.81 -30.43 14.28
C VAL A 244 -11.71 -31.47 14.04
N GLU A 245 -10.65 -31.47 14.87
CA GLU A 245 -9.51 -32.38 14.70
C GLU A 245 -9.88 -33.84 15.05
N THR A 246 -10.59 -34.00 16.17
CA THR A 246 -10.94 -35.30 16.76
C THR A 246 -12.31 -35.81 16.33
N GLY A 247 -13.23 -34.93 15.93
CA GLY A 247 -14.64 -35.24 15.72
C GLY A 247 -15.40 -35.59 17.01
N ALA A 248 -14.87 -35.22 18.17
CA ALA A 248 -15.53 -35.43 19.45
C ALA A 248 -16.58 -34.34 19.71
N ILE A 249 -17.75 -34.73 20.19
CA ILE A 249 -18.77 -33.80 20.69
C ILE A 249 -18.30 -33.27 22.04
N VAL A 250 -18.19 -31.94 22.15
CA VAL A 250 -17.73 -31.18 23.32
C VAL A 250 -18.93 -30.65 24.12
N VAL A 251 -20.02 -30.30 23.43
CA VAL A 251 -21.32 -29.96 24.01
C VAL A 251 -22.43 -30.57 23.13
N ASP A 252 -23.47 -31.13 23.75
CA ASP A 252 -24.71 -31.61 23.13
C ASP A 252 -25.89 -31.06 23.94
N ASP A 253 -26.67 -30.13 23.38
CA ASP A 253 -27.69 -29.35 24.11
C ASP A 253 -28.95 -29.06 23.26
N LYS A 254 -29.98 -28.46 23.87
CA LYS A 254 -31.32 -28.25 23.28
C LYS A 254 -31.96 -26.95 23.73
N ALA A 255 -32.72 -26.29 22.84
CA ALA A 255 -33.47 -25.08 23.18
C ALA A 255 -34.88 -24.96 22.60
N SER A 256 -35.63 -23.99 23.13
CA SER A 256 -37.08 -23.80 22.94
C SER A 256 -37.43 -22.44 22.30
N LYS A 257 -38.54 -22.41 21.56
CA LYS A 257 -38.98 -21.30 20.68
C LYS A 257 -39.57 -20.08 21.42
N SER A 258 -39.42 -18.87 20.85
CA SER A 258 -40.22 -17.68 21.21
C SER A 258 -41.48 -17.51 20.32
N THR A 259 -42.41 -16.63 20.71
CA THR A 259 -43.67 -16.38 19.99
C THR A 259 -43.55 -15.75 18.60
N LYS A 260 -42.35 -15.34 18.16
CA LYS A 260 -42.13 -14.70 16.84
C LYS A 260 -41.26 -15.49 15.85
N GLY A 261 -40.84 -16.71 16.18
CA GLY A 261 -39.98 -17.52 15.29
C GLY A 261 -38.47 -17.21 15.38
N ALA A 262 -38.11 -16.12 16.07
CA ALA A 262 -36.78 -15.93 16.67
C ALA A 262 -36.66 -16.72 18.00
N LEU A 263 -35.47 -16.75 18.59
CA LEU A 263 -35.02 -17.85 19.46
C LEU A 263 -33.77 -17.40 20.28
N SER A 264 -33.56 -17.82 21.55
CA SER A 264 -32.43 -17.33 22.42
C SER A 264 -31.77 -18.40 23.37
N PHE A 265 -30.46 -18.75 23.24
CA PHE A 265 -29.60 -19.54 24.19
C PHE A 265 -28.16 -18.99 24.30
N THR A 266 -27.33 -19.58 25.19
CA THR A 266 -25.85 -19.41 25.22
C THR A 266 -25.20 -20.73 25.66
N ILE A 267 -24.16 -21.19 24.97
CA ILE A 267 -23.33 -22.35 25.33
C ILE A 267 -22.17 -21.88 26.20
N LYS A 268 -21.94 -22.53 27.35
CA LYS A 268 -20.76 -22.26 28.20
C LYS A 268 -19.69 -23.33 28.04
N LEU A 269 -18.51 -22.96 27.54
CA LEU A 269 -17.35 -23.84 27.42
C LEU A 269 -16.23 -23.42 28.37
N ASN A 270 -15.87 -24.30 29.30
CA ASN A 270 -14.73 -24.09 30.21
C ASN A 270 -13.43 -24.62 29.57
N LYS A 271 -12.34 -23.87 29.71
CA LYS A 271 -11.02 -24.13 29.13
C LYS A 271 -11.05 -24.39 27.62
N PRO A 272 -11.55 -23.44 26.81
CA PRO A 272 -11.59 -23.56 25.36
C PRO A 272 -10.18 -23.74 24.77
N LYS A 273 -10.06 -24.55 23.71
CA LYS A 273 -8.91 -24.51 22.82
C LYS A 273 -9.06 -23.28 21.91
N LEU A 274 -8.47 -22.15 22.25
CA LEU A 274 -8.59 -20.92 21.45
C LEU A 274 -7.85 -21.04 20.11
N TRP A 275 -8.37 -20.34 19.09
CA TRP A 275 -7.70 -20.14 17.80
C TRP A 275 -6.65 -19.04 17.93
N TYR A 276 -5.51 -19.21 17.25
CA TYR A 276 -4.47 -18.19 17.14
C TYR A 276 -3.93 -18.14 15.70
N PRO A 277 -3.41 -16.99 15.24
CA PRO A 277 -2.64 -16.93 13.99
C PRO A 277 -1.35 -17.77 14.09
N PHE A 278 -0.86 -18.31 12.97
CA PHE A 278 0.15 -19.39 12.97
C PHE A 278 1.53 -19.00 13.54
N LEU A 279 1.84 -17.71 13.65
CA LEU A 279 3.05 -17.25 14.33
C LEU A 279 2.93 -17.29 15.87
N TYR A 280 1.72 -17.35 16.42
CA TYR A 280 1.47 -17.13 17.85
C TYR A 280 0.78 -18.31 18.56
N GLY A 281 0.17 -19.27 17.84
CA GLY A 281 -0.38 -20.49 18.43
C GLY A 281 -0.98 -21.47 17.42
N GLU A 282 -1.83 -22.36 17.91
CA GLU A 282 -2.50 -23.42 17.13
C GLU A 282 -3.86 -22.96 16.57
N GLN A 283 -4.22 -23.45 15.38
CA GLN A 283 -5.46 -23.10 14.66
C GLN A 283 -6.62 -24.00 15.11
N ASN A 284 -6.96 -23.96 16.40
CA ASN A 284 -8.06 -24.76 16.93
C ASN A 284 -9.40 -24.27 16.39
N LEU A 285 -10.18 -25.18 15.79
CA LEU A 285 -11.52 -24.89 15.26
C LEU A 285 -12.55 -25.84 15.88
N TYR A 286 -13.74 -25.29 16.14
CA TYR A 286 -14.91 -26.05 16.56
C TYR A 286 -15.98 -25.98 15.47
N LEU A 287 -16.55 -27.12 15.09
CA LEU A 287 -17.73 -27.17 14.23
C LEU A 287 -18.97 -27.00 15.11
N LEU A 288 -19.64 -25.87 14.96
CA LEU A 288 -20.86 -25.53 15.67
C LEU A 288 -22.08 -25.94 14.83
N GLN A 289 -22.54 -27.19 14.97
CA GLN A 289 -23.81 -27.63 14.41
C GLN A 289 -24.97 -27.12 15.26
N VAL A 290 -25.61 -26.04 14.82
CA VAL A 290 -26.67 -25.39 15.58
C VAL A 290 -28.00 -25.35 14.84
N SER A 291 -29.07 -25.58 15.60
CA SER A 291 -30.37 -24.98 15.35
C SER A 291 -30.72 -24.01 16.51
N ILE A 292 -31.19 -22.80 16.21
CA ILE A 292 -30.36 -21.56 16.41
C ILE A 292 -30.91 -20.53 17.42
N PRO A 293 -30.07 -19.70 18.15
CA PRO A 293 -30.52 -18.47 18.92
C PRO A 293 -29.55 -17.42 19.69
N ASN A 294 -29.76 -16.03 19.75
CA ASN A 294 -29.28 -14.92 20.73
C ASN A 294 -28.16 -13.76 20.48
N HIS A 295 -28.21 -12.54 21.16
CA HIS A 295 -27.51 -11.20 20.86
C HIS A 295 -26.20 -10.66 21.62
N THR A 296 -25.60 -9.45 21.35
CA THR A 296 -24.29 -8.88 21.91
C THR A 296 -24.20 -7.36 22.35
N ASP A 297 -22.99 -6.79 22.67
CA ASP A 297 -22.67 -5.38 23.12
C ASP A 297 -21.28 -4.78 22.62
N GLN A 298 -20.63 -3.73 23.22
CA GLN A 298 -19.77 -2.71 22.48
C GLN A 298 -18.30 -2.33 23.05
N PRO A 299 -17.56 -1.17 22.78
CA PRO A 299 -16.15 -1.15 22.23
C PRO A 299 -15.06 -0.10 22.79
N GLY A 300 -13.82 0.04 22.20
CA GLY A 300 -12.91 1.24 22.36
C GLY A 300 -11.35 1.15 22.08
N THR A 301 -10.68 2.30 21.80
CA THR A 301 -9.19 2.61 21.77
C THR A 301 -8.34 2.43 20.48
N SER A 302 -7.05 2.01 20.57
CA SER A 302 -5.93 2.32 19.64
C SER A 302 -5.65 1.27 18.55
N PHE A 303 -5.05 1.67 17.41
CA PHE A 303 -4.81 0.79 16.26
C PHE A 303 -3.67 -0.23 16.44
N ILE A 304 -3.98 -1.33 17.12
CA ILE A 304 -3.14 -2.54 17.21
C ILE A 304 -4.05 -3.77 17.34
N PHE A 305 -3.69 -4.87 16.69
CA PHE A 305 -4.39 -6.14 16.84
C PHE A 305 -3.92 -6.86 18.11
N GLU A 306 -4.85 -7.08 19.05
CA GLU A 306 -4.62 -7.88 20.26
C GLU A 306 -5.55 -9.10 20.23
N VAL A 307 -4.98 -10.30 20.10
CA VAL A 307 -5.72 -11.56 19.98
C VAL A 307 -5.40 -12.44 21.19
N ASN A 308 -6.41 -12.83 21.96
CA ASN A 308 -6.28 -13.63 23.18
C ASN A 308 -5.24 -13.03 24.17
N ASN A 309 -5.32 -11.72 24.41
CA ASN A 309 -4.39 -10.92 25.23
C ASN A 309 -2.93 -10.88 24.70
N ILE A 310 -2.71 -11.19 23.42
CA ILE A 310 -1.41 -11.09 22.74
C ILE A 310 -1.46 -9.98 21.69
N ARG A 311 -0.68 -8.92 21.90
CA ARG A 311 -0.47 -7.85 20.91
C ARG A 311 0.40 -8.33 19.76
N LEU A 312 -0.06 -8.18 18.54
CA LEU A 312 0.57 -8.78 17.36
C LEU A 312 1.29 -7.73 16.51
N PHE A 313 2.50 -8.05 16.06
CA PHE A 313 3.03 -7.40 14.86
C PHE A 313 2.37 -8.04 13.64
N SER A 314 1.55 -7.26 12.93
CA SER A 314 0.74 -7.73 11.80
C SER A 314 1.47 -7.52 10.48
N GLY A 315 2.31 -8.49 10.11
CA GLY A 315 3.07 -8.46 8.86
C GLY A 315 2.40 -9.27 7.75
N GLY A 316 2.34 -8.70 6.54
CA GLY A 316 1.77 -9.39 5.38
C GLY A 316 1.62 -8.51 4.13
N SER A 317 0.52 -8.67 3.40
CA SER A 317 0.25 -7.98 2.13
C SER A 317 -1.23 -7.67 1.91
N CYS A 318 -1.52 -6.72 1.03
CA CYS A 318 -2.83 -6.57 0.38
C CYS A 318 -3.05 -7.66 -0.68
N TRP A 319 -4.29 -8.11 -0.79
CA TRP A 319 -4.80 -9.09 -1.74
C TRP A 319 -5.79 -8.43 -2.69
N ILE A 320 -5.52 -8.60 -3.98
CA ILE A 320 -6.45 -8.29 -5.07
C ILE A 320 -7.05 -9.61 -5.60
N PRO A 321 -8.10 -9.59 -6.43
CA PRO A 321 -8.63 -10.82 -7.02
C PRO A 321 -7.58 -11.67 -7.76
N ALA A 322 -7.80 -12.97 -7.91
CA ALA A 322 -6.84 -13.89 -8.55
C ALA A 322 -6.98 -14.02 -10.09
N ASP A 323 -8.06 -13.47 -10.68
CA ASP A 323 -8.33 -13.42 -12.13
C ASP A 323 -9.32 -12.25 -12.39
N PHE A 324 -9.37 -11.70 -13.60
CA PHE A 324 -10.45 -10.80 -14.05
C PHE A 324 -11.63 -11.53 -14.70
N MET A 325 -11.49 -12.84 -14.94
CA MET A 325 -12.54 -13.79 -15.27
C MET A 325 -12.83 -14.70 -14.06
N LEU A 326 -13.32 -14.08 -12.99
CA LEU A 326 -13.53 -14.67 -11.64
C LEU A 326 -14.04 -16.13 -11.60
N PRO A 327 -14.99 -16.60 -12.44
CA PRO A 327 -15.42 -18.00 -12.46
C PRO A 327 -14.33 -19.05 -12.81
N ARG A 328 -13.10 -18.63 -13.12
CA ARG A 328 -11.92 -19.50 -13.27
C ARG A 328 -11.19 -19.78 -11.96
N VAL A 329 -11.39 -18.96 -10.92
CA VAL A 329 -10.72 -19.12 -9.63
C VAL A 329 -11.36 -20.28 -8.88
N SER A 330 -10.53 -21.22 -8.40
CA SER A 330 -10.97 -22.46 -7.76
C SER A 330 -10.46 -22.55 -6.31
N LYS A 331 -11.04 -23.45 -5.49
CA LYS A 331 -10.47 -23.80 -4.17
C LYS A 331 -8.99 -24.18 -4.26
N GLU A 332 -8.56 -24.89 -5.31
CA GLU A 332 -7.14 -25.22 -5.53
C GLU A 332 -6.28 -24.00 -5.90
N THR A 333 -6.88 -22.94 -6.45
CA THR A 333 -6.20 -21.66 -6.72
C THR A 333 -5.96 -20.90 -5.42
N TYR A 334 -7.00 -20.72 -4.58
CA TYR A 334 -6.87 -20.10 -3.25
C TYR A 334 -5.91 -20.89 -2.34
N GLU A 335 -6.04 -22.22 -2.28
CA GLU A 335 -5.18 -23.11 -1.49
C GLU A 335 -3.68 -22.89 -1.78
N LYS A 336 -3.30 -22.71 -3.05
CA LYS A 336 -1.92 -22.42 -3.43
C LYS A 336 -1.47 -21.02 -2.98
N TRP A 337 -2.31 -20.00 -3.19
CA TRP A 337 -2.02 -18.61 -2.82
C TRP A 337 -1.85 -18.43 -1.31
N ILE A 338 -2.80 -18.93 -0.51
CA ILE A 338 -2.76 -18.81 0.96
C ILE A 338 -1.61 -19.65 1.56
N THR A 339 -1.35 -20.85 1.02
CA THR A 339 -0.16 -21.63 1.40
C THR A 339 1.14 -20.89 1.07
N LEU A 340 1.19 -20.16 -0.04
CA LEU A 340 2.35 -19.34 -0.43
C LEU A 340 2.53 -18.11 0.48
N ALA A 341 1.44 -17.46 0.91
CA ALA A 341 1.49 -16.37 1.88
C ALA A 341 2.06 -16.85 3.23
N LYS A 342 1.53 -17.97 3.75
CA LYS A 342 2.05 -18.63 4.98
C LYS A 342 3.52 -19.04 4.85
N ALA A 343 3.91 -19.62 3.70
CA ALA A 343 5.30 -19.98 3.41
C ALA A 343 6.24 -18.76 3.25
N GLY A 344 5.67 -17.56 3.13
CA GLY A 344 6.33 -16.26 3.14
C GLY A 344 6.26 -15.54 4.51
N ASN A 345 5.94 -16.26 5.59
CA ASN A 345 5.79 -15.73 6.95
C ASN A 345 4.72 -14.62 7.09
N GLN A 346 3.77 -14.52 6.16
CA GLN A 346 2.74 -13.48 6.16
C GLN A 346 1.56 -13.88 7.04
N SER A 347 1.38 -13.17 8.16
CA SER A 347 0.39 -13.43 9.21
C SER A 347 -0.96 -12.77 8.99
N MET A 348 -1.04 -11.78 8.10
CA MET A 348 -2.25 -11.03 7.77
C MET A 348 -2.36 -10.80 6.27
N ILE A 349 -3.59 -10.82 5.74
CA ILE A 349 -3.94 -10.40 4.40
C ILE A 349 -5.04 -9.32 4.51
N ARG A 350 -4.92 -8.23 3.74
CA ARG A 350 -6.00 -7.26 3.55
C ARG A 350 -6.68 -7.50 2.20
N VAL A 351 -7.94 -7.92 2.21
CA VAL A 351 -8.77 -8.06 1.00
C VAL A 351 -9.26 -6.66 0.61
N TRP A 352 -8.74 -6.16 -0.52
CA TRP A 352 -8.83 -4.75 -0.91
C TRP A 352 -10.17 -4.36 -1.58
N GLY A 353 -10.69 -3.19 -1.22
CA GLY A 353 -12.06 -2.73 -1.50
C GLY A 353 -12.45 -2.57 -2.97
N GLY A 354 -11.52 -2.47 -3.92
CA GLY A 354 -11.88 -2.44 -5.35
C GLY A 354 -12.12 -3.83 -5.97
N GLY A 355 -11.88 -4.90 -5.21
CA GLY A 355 -12.03 -6.31 -5.62
C GLY A 355 -13.41 -6.89 -5.30
N ILE A 356 -13.43 -8.03 -4.58
CA ILE A 356 -14.63 -8.72 -4.11
C ILE A 356 -14.46 -9.20 -2.66
N VAL A 357 -15.57 -9.42 -1.95
CA VAL A 357 -15.57 -10.31 -0.78
C VAL A 357 -15.48 -11.73 -1.35
N GLU A 358 -14.42 -12.45 -1.01
CA GLU A 358 -13.95 -13.64 -1.73
C GLU A 358 -14.88 -14.86 -1.58
N SER A 359 -14.55 -15.97 -2.25
CA SER A 359 -15.21 -17.27 -2.02
C SER A 359 -15.11 -17.68 -0.55
N ASP A 360 -16.10 -18.42 -0.03
CA ASP A 360 -16.01 -19.02 1.31
C ASP A 360 -14.75 -19.90 1.44
N ASP A 361 -14.31 -20.50 0.32
CA ASP A 361 -13.01 -21.20 0.18
C ASP A 361 -11.82 -20.39 0.68
N PHE A 362 -11.79 -19.07 0.49
CA PHE A 362 -10.67 -18.22 0.91
C PHE A 362 -10.58 -18.17 2.44
N TYR A 363 -11.69 -17.88 3.11
CA TYR A 363 -11.77 -17.74 4.56
C TYR A 363 -11.64 -19.10 5.27
N ASP A 364 -12.25 -20.17 4.74
CA ASP A 364 -12.01 -21.58 5.10
C ASP A 364 -10.51 -21.90 5.25
N ILE A 365 -9.71 -21.43 4.29
CA ILE A 365 -8.28 -21.73 4.21
C ILE A 365 -7.50 -20.77 5.11
N CYS A 366 -7.89 -19.50 5.23
CA CYS A 366 -7.28 -18.55 6.18
C CYS A 366 -7.50 -18.97 7.65
N ASP A 367 -8.70 -19.43 8.02
CA ASP A 367 -9.01 -20.00 9.34
C ASP A 367 -8.11 -21.20 9.65
N ARG A 368 -8.07 -22.16 8.72
CA ARG A 368 -7.31 -23.41 8.85
C ARG A 368 -5.80 -23.18 8.89
N GLU A 369 -5.31 -22.22 8.12
CA GLU A 369 -3.88 -21.90 8.02
C GLU A 369 -3.42 -20.83 9.02
N GLY A 370 -4.32 -20.15 9.73
CA GLY A 370 -3.97 -19.21 10.78
C GLY A 370 -3.51 -17.85 10.25
N ILE A 371 -4.07 -17.39 9.13
CA ILE A 371 -3.81 -16.07 8.55
C ILE A 371 -4.99 -15.16 8.90
N MET A 372 -4.70 -13.99 9.45
CA MET A 372 -5.69 -12.95 9.74
C MET A 372 -6.15 -12.26 8.46
N VAL A 373 -7.43 -11.88 8.41
CA VAL A 373 -8.06 -11.19 7.29
C VAL A 373 -8.60 -9.84 7.76
N TRP A 374 -8.09 -8.78 7.16
CA TRP A 374 -8.73 -7.47 7.11
C TRP A 374 -9.63 -7.47 5.87
N GLN A 375 -10.92 -7.18 6.03
CA GLN A 375 -11.90 -7.17 4.94
C GLN A 375 -12.41 -5.75 4.67
N ASP A 376 -12.02 -5.16 3.53
CA ASP A 376 -12.69 -3.94 3.06
C ASP A 376 -14.10 -4.27 2.53
N PHE A 377 -15.07 -3.40 2.78
CA PHE A 377 -16.28 -3.30 1.96
C PHE A 377 -15.91 -2.73 0.58
N LEU A 378 -16.74 -3.02 -0.43
CA LEU A 378 -16.29 -2.95 -1.81
C LEU A 378 -16.36 -1.55 -2.44
N TYR A 379 -15.49 -0.66 -1.98
CA TYR A 379 -15.35 0.74 -2.36
C TYR A 379 -13.86 1.10 -2.51
N ALA A 380 -13.49 1.82 -3.57
CA ALA A 380 -12.11 2.24 -3.79
C ALA A 380 -11.94 3.53 -4.61
N CYS A 381 -11.09 4.41 -4.08
CA CYS A 381 -10.55 5.63 -4.68
C CYS A 381 -11.60 6.50 -5.41
N GLY A 382 -12.75 6.76 -4.79
CA GLY A 382 -13.88 7.47 -5.38
C GLY A 382 -14.92 7.98 -4.39
N ASN A 383 -15.89 8.76 -4.88
CA ASN A 383 -16.96 9.33 -4.06
C ASN A 383 -18.31 8.76 -4.52
N TYR A 384 -18.83 7.82 -3.74
CA TYR A 384 -19.98 7.00 -4.09
C TYR A 384 -21.32 7.68 -3.74
N PRO A 385 -22.42 7.36 -4.45
CA PRO A 385 -23.71 8.02 -4.26
C PRO A 385 -24.34 7.77 -2.87
N GLY A 386 -24.63 8.84 -2.13
CA GLY A 386 -25.46 8.80 -0.92
C GLY A 386 -26.97 8.82 -1.19
N SER A 387 -27.45 8.44 -2.37
CA SER A 387 -28.88 8.48 -2.69
C SER A 387 -29.64 7.34 -1.98
N PRO A 388 -30.88 7.53 -1.50
CA PRO A 388 -31.55 6.55 -0.64
C PRO A 388 -31.75 5.16 -1.27
N ASP A 389 -31.91 5.11 -2.59
CA ASP A 389 -32.02 3.88 -3.39
C ASP A 389 -30.68 3.14 -3.53
N PHE A 390 -29.58 3.86 -3.74
CA PHE A 390 -28.23 3.30 -3.75
C PHE A 390 -27.85 2.78 -2.36
N VAL A 391 -28.02 3.62 -1.33
CA VAL A 391 -27.75 3.27 0.08
C VAL A 391 -28.58 2.08 0.55
N ALA A 392 -29.85 1.96 0.14
CA ALA A 392 -30.65 0.77 0.43
C ALA A 392 -30.13 -0.50 -0.24
N SER A 393 -29.64 -0.43 -1.48
CA SER A 393 -29.02 -1.60 -2.15
C SER A 393 -27.69 -1.98 -1.48
N VAL A 394 -26.89 -0.98 -1.11
CA VAL A 394 -25.63 -1.12 -0.35
C VAL A 394 -25.85 -1.74 1.03
N LYS A 395 -26.90 -1.35 1.74
CA LYS A 395 -27.23 -1.94 3.04
C LYS A 395 -27.48 -3.44 2.92
N ILE A 396 -28.30 -3.87 1.96
CA ILE A 396 -28.62 -5.29 1.75
C ILE A 396 -27.37 -6.07 1.31
N GLU A 397 -26.50 -5.47 0.50
CA GLU A 397 -25.19 -6.03 0.14
C GLU A 397 -24.31 -6.26 1.37
N ALA A 398 -24.16 -5.25 2.22
CA ALA A 398 -23.36 -5.36 3.44
C ALA A 398 -23.94 -6.37 4.43
N GLU A 399 -25.26 -6.38 4.64
CA GLU A 399 -25.96 -7.35 5.50
C GLU A 399 -25.69 -8.79 5.02
N GLN A 400 -25.80 -9.06 3.72
CA GLN A 400 -25.52 -10.37 3.15
C GLN A 400 -24.05 -10.80 3.27
N GLN A 401 -23.09 -9.89 3.07
CA GLN A 401 -21.67 -10.25 3.16
C GLN A 401 -21.20 -10.43 4.61
N VAL A 402 -21.64 -9.58 5.55
CA VAL A 402 -21.32 -9.72 6.98
C VAL A 402 -21.96 -10.99 7.54
N GLN A 403 -23.21 -11.31 7.15
CA GLN A 403 -23.86 -12.58 7.51
C GLN A 403 -23.10 -13.79 6.96
N ARG A 404 -22.58 -13.72 5.73
CA ARG A 404 -21.84 -14.82 5.10
C ARG A 404 -20.50 -15.08 5.78
N VAL A 405 -19.61 -14.09 5.84
CA VAL A 405 -18.20 -14.30 6.23
C VAL A 405 -17.82 -13.77 7.62
N GLY A 406 -18.69 -13.03 8.30
CA GLY A 406 -18.43 -12.46 9.63
C GLY A 406 -18.37 -13.46 10.80
N HIS A 407 -18.37 -14.75 10.50
CA HIS A 407 -18.26 -15.86 11.46
C HIS A 407 -16.88 -16.56 11.42
N HIS A 408 -16.02 -16.23 10.45
CA HIS A 408 -14.68 -16.81 10.30
C HIS A 408 -13.69 -16.20 11.32
N PRO A 409 -13.05 -16.99 12.21
CA PRO A 409 -12.10 -16.47 13.20
C PRO A 409 -10.84 -15.82 12.60
N SER A 410 -10.54 -16.05 11.31
CA SER A 410 -9.54 -15.28 10.58
C SER A 410 -9.92 -13.82 10.37
N LEU A 411 -11.21 -13.47 10.26
CA LEU A 411 -11.66 -12.11 9.94
C LEU A 411 -11.59 -11.23 11.20
N VAL A 412 -10.61 -10.33 11.25
CA VAL A 412 -10.26 -9.52 12.44
C VAL A 412 -10.54 -8.02 12.30
N LEU A 413 -10.88 -7.54 11.10
CA LEU A 413 -11.33 -6.16 10.88
C LEU A 413 -12.27 -6.07 9.68
N TRP A 414 -13.35 -5.30 9.82
CA TRP A 414 -14.12 -4.77 8.69
C TRP A 414 -13.71 -3.32 8.43
N CYS A 415 -13.47 -2.94 7.17
CA CYS A 415 -13.09 -1.57 6.79
C CYS A 415 -14.08 -0.99 5.76
N GLY A 416 -14.47 0.28 5.89
CA GLY A 416 -15.52 0.90 5.09
C GLY A 416 -15.19 1.07 3.59
N ASN A 417 -13.94 1.39 3.25
CA ASN A 417 -13.49 1.63 1.88
C ASN A 417 -11.95 1.64 1.77
N ASN A 418 -11.44 1.64 0.54
CA ASN A 418 -10.06 1.97 0.21
C ASN A 418 -9.90 3.42 -0.28
N GLU A 419 -9.14 4.21 0.46
CA GLU A 419 -8.66 5.56 0.15
C GLU A 419 -9.74 6.64 -0.07
N ASP A 420 -11.03 6.40 0.07
CA ASP A 420 -12.03 7.41 -0.35
C ASP A 420 -11.91 8.73 0.46
N TYR A 421 -11.49 8.67 1.73
CA TYR A 421 -11.16 9.85 2.54
C TYR A 421 -9.80 10.45 2.18
N MET A 422 -8.76 9.65 1.95
CA MET A 422 -7.45 10.14 1.48
C MET A 422 -7.55 10.77 0.08
N CYS A 423 -8.51 10.33 -0.72
CA CYS A 423 -8.90 10.94 -1.98
C CYS A 423 -9.62 12.28 -1.78
N ALA A 424 -10.31 12.49 -0.65
CA ALA A 424 -11.03 13.72 -0.33
C ALA A 424 -10.16 14.78 0.36
N ASP A 425 -9.13 14.36 1.12
CA ASP A 425 -8.18 15.27 1.80
C ASP A 425 -7.16 15.94 0.86
N GLY A 426 -6.96 15.40 -0.35
CA GLY A 426 -6.02 15.93 -1.34
C GLY A 426 -6.61 16.97 -2.29
N ASP A 427 -5.88 17.32 -3.35
CA ASP A 427 -6.26 18.31 -4.39
C ASP A 427 -7.43 17.84 -5.32
N ARG A 428 -8.55 17.42 -4.72
CA ARG A 428 -9.71 16.84 -5.44
C ARG A 428 -10.97 17.67 -5.26
N CYS A 429 -12.04 17.23 -5.92
CA CYS A 429 -13.27 17.99 -6.04
C CYS A 429 -14.20 17.89 -4.81
N TRP A 430 -13.69 17.61 -3.61
CA TRP A 430 -14.53 17.30 -2.44
C TRP A 430 -14.07 18.09 -1.22
N GLU A 431 -15.01 18.38 -0.33
CA GLU A 431 -14.81 19.12 0.91
C GLU A 431 -15.33 18.23 2.04
N VAL A 432 -14.48 17.90 3.01
CA VAL A 432 -14.82 17.04 4.15
C VAL A 432 -14.62 17.81 5.44
N ASP A 433 -15.72 18.12 6.10
CA ASP A 433 -15.73 18.60 7.48
C ASP A 433 -15.77 17.39 8.43
N TYR A 434 -14.62 17.09 9.04
CA TYR A 434 -14.50 16.01 10.04
C TYR A 434 -15.20 16.33 11.38
N SER A 435 -15.59 17.58 11.64
CA SER A 435 -16.31 17.98 12.85
C SER A 435 -17.80 17.69 12.77
N ASP A 436 -18.41 17.81 11.59
CA ASP A 436 -19.78 17.34 11.35
C ASP A 436 -19.84 15.81 11.36
N THR A 437 -20.16 15.25 12.52
CA THR A 437 -20.47 13.83 12.74
C THR A 437 -21.98 13.54 12.67
N THR A 438 -22.78 14.52 12.21
CA THR A 438 -24.24 14.52 12.32
C THR A 438 -24.99 14.45 11.00
N GLY A 439 -24.47 15.04 9.91
CA GLY A 439 -25.06 14.97 8.57
C GLY A 439 -26.55 15.40 8.50
N PRO A 440 -27.34 14.91 7.52
CA PRO A 440 -26.96 14.00 6.43
C PRO A 440 -26.07 14.66 5.38
N TRP A 441 -25.28 13.85 4.69
CA TRP A 441 -24.26 14.32 3.74
C TRP A 441 -24.70 14.29 2.27
N ASP A 442 -25.98 14.00 1.97
CA ASP A 442 -26.54 13.93 0.61
C ASP A 442 -26.37 15.22 -0.23
N LYS A 443 -26.17 16.34 0.46
CA LYS A 443 -26.00 17.69 -0.10
C LYS A 443 -24.56 18.21 -0.07
N THR A 444 -23.63 17.56 0.63
CA THR A 444 -22.22 17.95 0.58
C THR A 444 -21.59 17.53 -0.75
N THR A 445 -20.33 17.90 -0.95
CA THR A 445 -19.54 17.42 -2.07
C THR A 445 -19.06 15.98 -1.87
N PHE A 446 -19.12 15.41 -0.65
CA PHE A 446 -18.71 14.03 -0.31
C PHE A 446 -19.86 13.22 0.36
N PRO A 447 -20.94 12.88 -0.37
CA PRO A 447 -22.10 12.15 0.18
C PRO A 447 -21.80 10.70 0.60
N ALA A 448 -20.66 10.13 0.22
CA ALA A 448 -20.28 8.76 0.55
C ALA A 448 -20.19 8.49 2.06
N ARG A 449 -20.04 9.53 2.90
CA ARG A 449 -20.05 9.43 4.38
C ARG A 449 -21.31 8.74 4.93
N GLU A 450 -22.46 8.87 4.27
CA GLU A 450 -23.71 8.19 4.68
C GLU A 450 -23.59 6.65 4.55
N ILE A 451 -22.70 6.16 3.69
CA ILE A 451 -22.31 4.75 3.63
C ILE A 451 -21.35 4.43 4.78
N TYR A 452 -20.24 5.15 4.89
CA TYR A 452 -19.08 4.76 5.71
C TYR A 452 -19.20 5.06 7.22
N GLU A 453 -19.93 6.12 7.60
CA GLU A 453 -20.09 6.53 9.01
C GLU A 453 -21.46 6.17 9.58
N ARG A 454 -22.41 5.72 8.74
CA ARG A 454 -23.76 5.33 9.16
C ARG A 454 -24.17 3.95 8.70
N THR A 455 -24.25 3.73 7.39
CA THR A 455 -24.83 2.49 6.86
C THR A 455 -24.01 1.27 7.28
N LEU A 456 -22.71 1.23 6.97
CA LEU A 456 -21.85 0.09 7.30
C LEU A 456 -21.67 -0.11 8.83
N PRO A 457 -21.41 0.92 9.66
CA PRO A 457 -21.43 0.79 11.11
C PRO A 457 -22.76 0.24 11.66
N SER A 458 -23.90 0.67 11.10
CA SER A 458 -25.21 0.17 11.53
C SER A 458 -25.40 -1.31 11.19
N VAL A 459 -24.83 -1.79 10.07
CA VAL A 459 -24.88 -3.20 9.66
C VAL A 459 -23.96 -4.04 10.56
N ILE A 460 -22.74 -3.60 10.84
CA ILE A 460 -21.83 -4.31 11.77
C ILE A 460 -22.48 -4.41 13.16
N LYS A 461 -22.96 -3.28 13.71
CA LYS A 461 -23.66 -3.27 15.01
C LYS A 461 -24.95 -4.08 15.01
N ALA A 462 -25.70 -4.13 13.91
CA ALA A 462 -26.92 -4.94 13.79
C ALA A 462 -26.65 -6.43 13.51
N SER A 463 -25.45 -6.78 13.02
CA SER A 463 -25.02 -8.18 12.88
C SER A 463 -24.77 -8.81 14.26
N GLY A 464 -24.21 -8.02 15.19
CA GLY A 464 -23.79 -8.44 16.52
C GLY A 464 -22.37 -9.01 16.58
N THR A 465 -21.61 -9.01 15.48
CA THR A 465 -20.22 -9.51 15.47
C THR A 465 -19.33 -8.72 16.43
N ASP A 466 -18.42 -9.43 17.10
CA ASP A 466 -17.41 -8.86 18.00
C ASP A 466 -16.20 -8.30 17.21
N VAL A 467 -16.19 -8.45 15.88
CA VAL A 467 -15.15 -7.93 14.98
C VAL A 467 -15.28 -6.40 14.82
N PRO A 468 -14.20 -5.62 15.05
CA PRO A 468 -14.25 -4.17 14.93
C PRO A 468 -14.53 -3.68 13.49
N TYR A 469 -15.06 -2.45 13.40
CA TYR A 469 -15.23 -1.71 12.16
C TYR A 469 -14.31 -0.48 12.12
N TRP A 470 -13.75 -0.22 10.94
CA TRP A 470 -12.90 0.91 10.61
C TRP A 470 -13.49 1.69 9.44
N ILE A 471 -13.39 3.02 9.44
CA ILE A 471 -14.16 3.87 8.51
C ILE A 471 -13.58 3.87 7.09
N SER A 472 -12.25 3.77 6.94
CA SER A 472 -11.51 3.89 5.69
C SER A 472 -10.10 3.32 5.86
N SER A 473 -9.45 2.88 4.77
CA SER A 473 -8.02 2.57 4.73
C SER A 473 -7.35 3.56 3.77
N PRO A 474 -6.61 4.57 4.24
CA PRO A 474 -6.27 4.87 5.62
C PRO A 474 -7.39 5.67 6.34
N TYR A 475 -7.34 5.74 7.67
CA TYR A 475 -8.15 6.67 8.46
C TYR A 475 -7.51 7.06 9.80
N GLY A 476 -8.01 8.15 10.39
CA GLY A 476 -7.73 8.55 11.78
C GLY A 476 -6.76 9.72 11.90
N GLY A 477 -6.88 10.48 13.00
CA GLY A 477 -6.06 11.68 13.25
C GLY A 477 -6.69 12.96 12.73
N SER A 478 -5.84 13.91 12.33
CA SER A 478 -6.25 15.25 11.86
C SER A 478 -6.67 15.31 10.39
N PHE A 479 -6.26 14.31 9.61
CA PHE A 479 -6.66 13.99 8.24
C PHE A 479 -6.49 12.48 8.08
N SER A 480 -7.09 11.84 7.08
CA SER A 480 -7.21 10.38 7.02
C SER A 480 -5.90 9.58 6.90
N ASN A 481 -4.75 10.20 6.68
CA ASN A 481 -3.44 9.55 6.54
C ASN A 481 -2.41 10.10 7.55
N ASP A 482 -2.88 10.48 8.75
CA ASP A 482 -2.07 11.01 9.85
C ASP A 482 -1.14 9.93 10.41
N THR A 483 0.17 10.18 10.49
CA THR A 483 1.15 9.17 10.93
C THR A 483 1.09 8.85 12.43
N THR A 484 0.29 9.60 13.22
CA THR A 484 0.25 9.48 14.68
C THR A 484 -0.90 8.62 15.21
N VAL A 485 -1.96 8.43 14.41
CA VAL A 485 -3.24 7.78 14.78
C VAL A 485 -3.70 6.86 13.64
N GLY A 486 -4.28 5.71 13.97
CA GLY A 486 -4.92 4.86 12.96
C GLY A 486 -3.93 4.08 12.09
N ASP A 487 -4.20 4.06 10.79
CA ASP A 487 -3.41 3.37 9.76
C ASP A 487 -3.06 4.32 8.60
N THR A 488 -2.07 3.95 7.78
CA THR A 488 -1.53 4.85 6.75
C THR A 488 -1.10 4.15 5.46
N HIS A 489 -1.24 4.86 4.35
CA HIS A 489 -0.80 4.47 3.01
C HIS A 489 0.47 5.27 2.64
N CYS A 490 1.63 4.59 2.60
CA CYS A 490 2.93 5.19 2.34
C CYS A 490 3.23 5.27 0.83
N TRP A 491 2.49 6.12 0.12
CA TRP A 491 2.61 6.26 -1.34
C TRP A 491 3.61 7.30 -1.84
N ASP A 492 4.27 8.04 -0.94
CA ASP A 492 5.20 9.12 -1.27
C ASP A 492 6.50 8.62 -1.96
N VAL A 493 6.86 7.35 -1.74
CA VAL A 493 8.05 6.65 -2.30
C VAL A 493 7.78 6.01 -3.67
N TRP A 494 6.55 6.02 -4.19
CA TRP A 494 6.28 5.56 -5.57
C TRP A 494 5.33 6.46 -6.37
N HIS A 495 4.24 6.99 -5.78
CA HIS A 495 3.29 7.86 -6.48
C HIS A 495 3.42 9.36 -6.16
N GLY A 496 3.75 9.70 -4.91
CA GLY A 496 3.75 11.08 -4.40
C GLY A 496 5.01 11.87 -4.77
N LYS A 497 5.80 12.29 -3.78
CA LYS A 497 7.04 13.08 -3.98
C LYS A 497 8.10 12.37 -4.82
N LEU A 498 7.98 11.05 -5.00
CA LEU A 498 9.01 10.17 -5.58
C LEU A 498 10.27 10.18 -4.71
N SER A 499 10.08 10.10 -3.39
CA SER A 499 11.16 10.04 -2.40
C SER A 499 12.05 8.80 -2.60
N PRO A 500 13.35 8.86 -2.25
CA PRO A 500 14.22 7.69 -2.19
C PRO A 500 13.66 6.58 -1.28
N TYR A 501 13.81 5.31 -1.65
CA TYR A 501 13.30 4.21 -0.82
C TYR A 501 14.02 4.07 0.53
N GLN A 502 15.22 4.64 0.69
CA GLN A 502 15.90 4.73 1.98
C GLN A 502 15.14 5.63 2.99
N ASP A 503 14.23 6.49 2.53
CA ASP A 503 13.45 7.39 3.38
C ASP A 503 12.17 6.76 3.92
N TYR A 504 11.85 5.48 3.65
CA TYR A 504 10.72 4.77 4.28
C TYR A 504 10.67 4.96 5.82
N LYS A 505 11.83 5.05 6.48
CA LYS A 505 11.93 5.34 7.92
C LYS A 505 11.30 6.67 8.37
N ALA A 506 11.29 7.68 7.51
CA ALA A 506 10.63 8.98 7.77
C ALA A 506 9.10 8.86 7.72
N TYR A 507 8.58 7.84 7.03
CA TYR A 507 7.16 7.50 6.94
C TYR A 507 6.77 6.41 7.96
N THR A 508 7.40 6.40 9.14
CA THR A 508 6.99 5.52 10.24
C THR A 508 5.62 5.96 10.76
N SER A 509 4.68 5.02 10.87
CA SER A 509 3.33 5.24 11.38
C SER A 509 2.88 4.06 12.27
N ARG A 510 1.80 4.26 13.04
CA ARG A 510 1.17 3.26 13.92
C ARG A 510 0.89 1.95 13.22
N PHE A 511 0.31 2.01 12.02
CA PHE A 511 0.10 0.87 11.14
C PHE A 511 0.26 1.32 9.69
N ILE A 512 0.88 0.49 8.87
CA ILE A 512 1.11 0.76 7.44
C ILE A 512 0.33 -0.29 6.66
N SER A 513 -0.86 0.10 6.22
CA SER A 513 -1.87 -0.73 5.56
C SER A 513 -1.66 -0.82 4.05
N GLU A 514 -0.96 0.15 3.45
CA GLU A 514 -0.34 0.04 2.13
C GLU A 514 1.03 0.70 2.05
N PHE A 515 1.92 0.06 1.32
CA PHE A 515 3.10 0.65 0.68
C PHE A 515 3.56 -0.33 -0.41
N GLY A 516 4.22 0.14 -1.46
CA GLY A 516 4.69 -0.75 -2.51
C GLY A 516 5.86 -0.20 -3.31
N PHE A 517 6.50 -1.10 -4.04
CA PHE A 517 7.44 -0.76 -5.10
C PHE A 517 7.21 -1.68 -6.31
N GLU A 518 7.26 -1.14 -7.53
CA GLU A 518 6.84 -1.86 -8.73
C GLU A 518 7.97 -2.73 -9.33
N SER A 519 7.63 -3.89 -9.90
CA SER A 519 8.60 -4.69 -10.67
C SER A 519 7.98 -5.60 -11.73
N ALA A 520 8.77 -5.89 -12.77
CA ALA A 520 8.36 -6.80 -13.83
C ALA A 520 8.16 -8.25 -13.29
N PRO A 521 7.22 -9.03 -13.86
CA PRO A 521 7.04 -10.43 -13.52
C PRO A 521 8.19 -11.29 -14.06
N SER A 522 8.12 -12.61 -13.90
CA SER A 522 9.18 -13.49 -14.40
C SER A 522 9.36 -13.36 -15.92
N LEU A 523 10.59 -13.61 -16.40
CA LEU A 523 10.88 -13.59 -17.83
C LEU A 523 10.06 -14.64 -18.61
N GLN A 524 9.65 -15.74 -17.95
CA GLN A 524 8.74 -16.74 -18.55
C GLN A 524 7.33 -16.16 -18.75
N THR A 525 6.83 -15.44 -17.74
CA THR A 525 5.53 -14.74 -17.74
C THR A 525 5.49 -13.68 -18.85
N LEU A 526 6.53 -12.84 -18.95
CA LEU A 526 6.66 -11.88 -20.06
C LEU A 526 6.82 -12.53 -21.43
N HIS A 527 7.56 -13.64 -21.55
CA HIS A 527 7.68 -14.38 -22.81
C HIS A 527 6.39 -15.09 -23.24
N ARG A 528 5.47 -15.34 -22.29
CA ARG A 528 4.11 -15.85 -22.55
C ARG A 528 3.20 -14.73 -23.04
N ALA A 529 3.25 -13.55 -22.41
CA ALA A 529 2.43 -12.39 -22.75
C ALA A 529 2.87 -11.69 -24.06
N ILE A 530 4.16 -11.44 -24.21
CA ILE A 530 4.75 -10.74 -25.36
C ILE A 530 5.21 -11.78 -26.39
N THR A 531 4.40 -12.04 -27.42
CA THR A 531 4.66 -13.10 -28.40
C THR A 531 5.76 -12.70 -29.39
N SER A 532 5.78 -11.43 -29.80
CA SER A 532 6.76 -10.88 -30.74
C SER A 532 8.16 -10.79 -30.12
N PRO A 533 9.18 -11.51 -30.63
CA PRO A 533 10.53 -11.42 -30.08
C PRO A 533 11.17 -10.04 -30.24
N LYS A 534 10.69 -9.21 -31.18
CA LYS A 534 11.15 -7.84 -31.40
C LYS A 534 10.69 -6.87 -30.31
N GLU A 535 9.56 -7.17 -29.66
CA GLU A 535 8.98 -6.37 -28.59
C GLU A 535 9.52 -6.76 -27.19
N ARG A 536 10.45 -7.71 -27.10
CA ARG A 536 10.98 -8.19 -25.81
C ARG A 536 12.12 -7.29 -25.31
N HIS A 537 11.75 -6.06 -24.94
CA HIS A 537 12.57 -5.06 -24.25
C HIS A 537 11.70 -4.15 -23.37
N GLY A 538 12.25 -3.60 -22.29
CA GLY A 538 11.53 -2.77 -21.29
C GLY A 538 11.17 -1.35 -21.74
N GLN A 539 10.94 -1.15 -23.05
CA GLN A 539 10.57 0.12 -23.70
C GLN A 539 9.75 -0.18 -24.98
N SER A 540 9.06 -1.32 -25.02
CA SER A 540 8.27 -1.77 -26.18
C SER A 540 6.80 -1.45 -25.96
N ARG A 541 6.03 -1.37 -27.06
CA ARG A 541 4.60 -1.04 -26.94
C ARG A 541 3.84 -2.14 -26.18
N THR A 542 4.22 -3.40 -26.34
CA THR A 542 3.60 -4.49 -25.56
C THR A 542 4.01 -4.49 -24.09
N PHE A 543 5.23 -4.03 -23.75
CA PHE A 543 5.67 -3.89 -22.36
C PHE A 543 4.90 -2.76 -21.66
N ASP A 544 4.91 -1.54 -22.24
CA ASP A 544 4.17 -0.36 -21.76
C ASP A 544 2.64 -0.55 -21.71
N VAL A 545 2.08 -1.57 -22.37
CA VAL A 545 0.65 -1.93 -22.27
C VAL A 545 0.37 -2.89 -21.11
N HIS A 546 1.34 -3.71 -20.71
CA HIS A 546 1.25 -4.59 -19.54
C HIS A 546 1.62 -3.90 -18.23
N ASP A 547 2.38 -2.79 -18.30
CA ASP A 547 2.61 -1.89 -17.18
C ASP A 547 1.49 -0.82 -17.14
N LYS A 548 0.66 -0.87 -16.09
CA LYS A 548 -0.43 0.09 -15.88
C LYS A 548 -0.04 1.20 -14.90
N GLY A 549 1.18 1.16 -14.34
CA GLY A 549 1.69 2.10 -13.35
C GLY A 549 1.82 3.53 -13.91
N PRO A 550 1.16 4.55 -13.32
CA PRO A 550 1.19 5.91 -13.83
C PRO A 550 2.60 6.53 -13.88
N GLY A 551 3.19 6.61 -15.07
CA GLY A 551 4.52 7.19 -15.30
C GLY A 551 5.70 6.23 -15.08
N HIS A 552 5.46 4.92 -15.11
CA HIS A 552 6.46 3.86 -14.97
C HIS A 552 7.73 4.08 -15.83
N GLN A 553 7.58 4.60 -17.07
CA GLN A 553 8.68 4.83 -18.00
C GLN A 553 9.78 5.74 -17.43
N ARG A 554 9.40 6.69 -16.56
CA ARG A 554 10.33 7.59 -15.87
C ARG A 554 10.83 7.00 -14.55
N ARG A 555 9.96 6.31 -13.79
CA ARG A 555 10.26 5.85 -12.43
C ARG A 555 11.40 4.83 -12.39
N TYR A 556 11.38 3.80 -13.23
CA TYR A 556 12.43 2.77 -13.21
C TYR A 556 13.85 3.33 -13.44
N PRO A 557 14.20 3.99 -14.57
CA PRO A 557 15.57 4.43 -14.81
C PRO A 557 16.06 5.49 -13.80
N MET A 558 15.15 6.27 -13.21
CA MET A 558 15.46 7.26 -12.16
C MET A 558 15.96 6.57 -10.89
N TYR A 559 15.11 5.74 -10.26
CA TYR A 559 15.47 5.01 -9.04
C TYR A 559 16.64 4.04 -9.25
N MET A 560 16.77 3.44 -10.44
CA MET A 560 17.93 2.63 -10.78
C MET A 560 19.21 3.48 -10.82
N GLY A 561 19.24 4.59 -11.57
CA GLY A 561 20.42 5.47 -11.71
C GLY A 561 20.82 6.21 -10.43
N GLU A 562 19.87 6.43 -9.52
CA GLU A 562 20.13 6.90 -8.16
C GLU A 562 20.94 5.89 -7.34
N ASN A 563 20.71 4.59 -7.52
CA ASN A 563 21.17 3.55 -6.59
C ASN A 563 22.26 2.63 -7.16
N TYR A 564 22.17 2.14 -8.40
CA TYR A 564 23.12 1.18 -8.98
C TYR A 564 23.30 1.32 -10.50
N ARG A 565 24.33 0.65 -11.05
CA ARG A 565 24.60 0.63 -12.50
C ARG A 565 23.71 -0.43 -13.15
N PHE A 566 22.83 -0.05 -14.08
CA PHE A 566 21.78 -0.91 -14.66
C PHE A 566 21.89 -1.03 -16.19
N ARG A 567 21.13 -1.96 -16.78
CA ARG A 567 20.96 -2.10 -18.23
C ARG A 567 19.47 -2.23 -18.59
N MET A 568 19.00 -1.41 -19.53
CA MET A 568 17.64 -1.53 -20.10
C MET A 568 17.50 -2.73 -21.05
N ASN A 569 18.61 -3.28 -21.55
CA ASN A 569 18.62 -4.34 -22.55
C ASN A 569 19.81 -5.30 -22.36
N PRO A 570 19.63 -6.61 -22.69
CA PRO A 570 18.37 -7.25 -23.12
C PRO A 570 17.36 -7.40 -21.97
N LEU A 571 16.08 -7.66 -22.28
CA LEU A 571 14.96 -7.66 -21.32
C LEU A 571 15.22 -8.39 -19.99
N ARG A 572 15.87 -9.55 -20.01
CA ARG A 572 16.21 -10.33 -18.79
C ARG A 572 16.99 -9.49 -17.76
N ASP A 573 17.85 -8.58 -18.22
CA ASP A 573 18.69 -7.73 -17.38
C ASP A 573 17.82 -6.64 -16.75
N PHE A 574 16.91 -6.04 -17.52
CA PHE A 574 15.94 -5.05 -17.03
C PHE A 574 14.94 -5.67 -16.04
N VAL A 575 14.43 -6.87 -16.31
CA VAL A 575 13.59 -7.64 -15.37
C VAL A 575 14.33 -7.86 -14.05
N TYR A 576 15.56 -8.36 -14.09
CA TYR A 576 16.39 -8.50 -12.89
C TYR A 576 16.58 -7.15 -12.16
N CYS A 577 16.86 -6.06 -12.89
CA CYS A 577 16.97 -4.74 -12.29
C CYS A 577 15.66 -4.29 -11.61
N THR A 578 14.49 -4.34 -12.25
CA THR A 578 13.22 -3.94 -11.60
C THR A 578 12.94 -4.76 -10.33
N GLN A 579 13.21 -6.08 -10.38
CA GLN A 579 13.01 -6.96 -9.24
C GLN A 579 14.04 -6.76 -8.12
N PHE A 580 15.29 -6.45 -8.46
CA PHE A 580 16.34 -6.07 -7.49
C PHE A 580 15.95 -4.78 -6.76
N LEU A 581 15.48 -3.77 -7.49
CA LEU A 581 15.03 -2.49 -6.94
C LEU A 581 13.86 -2.66 -5.97
N GLN A 582 12.82 -3.41 -6.36
CA GLN A 582 11.72 -3.75 -5.47
C GLN A 582 12.20 -4.52 -4.22
N ALA A 583 13.12 -5.47 -4.38
CA ALA A 583 13.65 -6.25 -3.26
C ALA A 583 14.45 -5.38 -2.26
N GLU A 584 15.25 -4.42 -2.73
CA GLU A 584 15.95 -3.46 -1.88
C GLU A 584 14.98 -2.49 -1.19
N ALA A 585 13.96 -2.00 -1.89
CA ALA A 585 12.92 -1.13 -1.32
C ALA A 585 12.15 -1.83 -0.19
N MET A 586 11.72 -3.09 -0.40
CA MET A 586 11.10 -3.90 0.65
C MET A 586 12.07 -4.19 1.81
N ALA A 587 13.36 -4.37 1.52
CA ALA A 587 14.37 -4.62 2.56
C ALA A 587 14.49 -3.41 3.50
N TYR A 588 14.49 -2.20 2.95
CA TYR A 588 14.51 -0.97 3.74
C TYR A 588 13.26 -0.80 4.59
N ALA A 589 12.08 -0.89 3.97
CA ALA A 589 10.78 -0.71 4.63
C ALA A 589 10.60 -1.61 5.87
N TYR A 590 10.74 -2.93 5.70
CA TYR A 590 10.58 -3.84 6.84
C TYR A 590 11.69 -3.70 7.89
N ASN A 591 12.94 -3.43 7.48
CA ASN A 591 14.05 -3.22 8.40
C ASN A 591 13.82 -1.99 9.29
N CYS A 592 13.36 -0.86 8.74
CA CYS A 592 13.11 0.35 9.53
C CYS A 592 11.82 0.30 10.37
N TRP A 593 10.73 -0.27 9.86
CA TRP A 593 9.43 -0.25 10.56
C TRP A 593 9.30 -1.37 11.59
N ARG A 594 9.75 -2.60 11.32
CA ARG A 594 9.68 -3.69 12.31
C ARG A 594 10.58 -3.42 13.53
N ARG A 595 11.66 -2.63 13.37
CA ARG A 595 12.48 -2.06 14.45
C ARG A 595 11.65 -1.26 15.48
N GLN A 596 10.49 -0.72 15.09
CA GLN A 596 9.65 0.14 15.93
C GLN A 596 8.59 -0.62 16.73
N PHE A 597 8.43 -1.94 16.54
CA PHE A 597 7.62 -2.79 17.41
C PHE A 597 8.42 -3.19 18.65
N ARG A 598 8.53 -2.30 19.65
CA ARG A 598 9.40 -2.49 20.84
C ARG A 598 8.68 -3.16 22.03
N GLY A 599 7.44 -3.58 21.82
CA GLY A 599 6.58 -4.24 22.81
C GLY A 599 5.76 -3.25 23.65
N PRO A 600 5.09 -3.72 24.72
CA PRO A 600 4.05 -2.97 25.43
C PRO A 600 4.44 -1.56 25.88
N GLY A 601 3.74 -0.56 25.35
CA GLY A 601 3.95 0.87 25.60
C GLY A 601 4.84 1.56 24.56
N GLU A 602 5.51 0.81 23.68
CA GLU A 602 6.41 1.31 22.63
C GLU A 602 6.12 0.65 21.26
N GLU A 603 4.88 0.21 21.00
CA GLU A 603 4.42 -0.28 19.69
C GLU A 603 4.26 0.88 18.68
N ASN A 604 5.38 1.51 18.32
CA ASN A 604 5.37 2.70 17.46
C ASN A 604 5.05 2.39 15.99
N CYS A 605 5.24 1.15 15.56
CA CYS A 605 4.62 0.58 14.36
C CYS A 605 4.21 -0.87 14.67
N ALA A 606 2.94 -1.21 14.46
CA ALA A 606 2.32 -2.50 14.83
C ALA A 606 1.92 -3.39 13.64
N GLY A 607 2.02 -2.89 12.41
CA GLY A 607 1.75 -3.70 11.23
C GLY A 607 2.23 -3.05 9.94
N VAL A 608 2.56 -3.90 8.96
CA VAL A 608 3.16 -3.55 7.67
C VAL A 608 2.63 -4.51 6.61
N LEU A 609 1.75 -4.00 5.74
CA LEU A 609 1.12 -4.73 4.65
C LEU A 609 1.62 -4.19 3.29
N VAL A 610 2.28 -5.05 2.52
CA VAL A 610 2.75 -4.72 1.16
C VAL A 610 1.58 -4.67 0.18
N TRP A 611 1.45 -3.57 -0.55
CA TRP A 611 0.82 -3.55 -1.86
C TRP A 611 1.84 -4.12 -2.87
N GLN A 612 1.65 -5.30 -3.44
CA GLN A 612 0.55 -6.27 -3.25
C GLN A 612 1.08 -7.71 -3.25
N LEU A 613 0.26 -8.70 -2.90
CA LEU A 613 0.71 -10.11 -2.91
C LEU A 613 0.81 -10.68 -4.33
N ASN A 614 -0.22 -10.44 -5.15
CA ASN A 614 -0.57 -11.24 -6.32
C ASN A 614 -0.97 -10.37 -7.54
N ASP A 615 -1.12 -11.02 -8.71
CA ASP A 615 -1.56 -10.40 -9.97
C ASP A 615 -2.77 -11.15 -10.56
N ILE A 616 -3.66 -10.42 -11.27
CA ILE A 616 -4.76 -11.01 -12.07
C ILE A 616 -4.33 -11.45 -13.48
N TRP A 617 -3.21 -10.93 -14.00
CA TRP A 617 -2.80 -11.00 -15.40
C TRP A 617 -1.27 -10.84 -15.51
N PRO A 618 -0.63 -11.00 -16.68
CA PRO A 618 0.83 -11.00 -16.81
C PRO A 618 1.38 -9.57 -16.90
N GLY A 619 0.87 -8.69 -16.02
CA GLY A 619 1.23 -7.29 -15.94
C GLY A 619 2.57 -7.05 -15.26
N ILE A 620 3.06 -5.82 -15.39
CA ILE A 620 4.05 -5.26 -14.49
C ILE A 620 3.27 -4.61 -13.32
N SER A 621 3.75 -4.79 -12.09
CA SER A 621 3.00 -4.45 -10.89
C SER A 621 3.84 -4.47 -9.62
N TRP A 622 3.27 -3.99 -8.52
CA TRP A 622 3.83 -4.10 -7.16
C TRP A 622 3.76 -5.51 -6.57
N ALA A 623 3.24 -6.51 -7.28
CA ALA A 623 3.05 -7.84 -6.73
C ALA A 623 4.38 -8.46 -6.27
N LEU A 624 4.36 -9.15 -5.12
CA LEU A 624 5.49 -9.96 -4.64
C LEU A 624 5.63 -11.28 -5.42
N VAL A 625 4.55 -11.76 -6.04
CA VAL A 625 4.48 -13.01 -6.82
C VAL A 625 3.62 -12.78 -8.06
N ASP A 626 4.09 -13.21 -9.23
CA ASP A 626 3.35 -13.00 -10.49
C ASP A 626 2.18 -13.97 -10.71
N VAL A 627 1.34 -13.68 -11.71
CA VAL A 627 0.15 -14.48 -12.08
C VAL A 627 0.46 -15.95 -12.40
N ASP A 628 1.69 -16.26 -12.84
CA ASP A 628 2.16 -17.62 -13.12
C ASP A 628 2.74 -18.31 -11.86
N MET A 629 2.49 -17.73 -10.67
CA MET A 629 2.93 -18.18 -9.35
C MET A 629 4.46 -18.19 -9.16
N ASN A 630 5.21 -17.35 -9.89
CA ASN A 630 6.65 -17.20 -9.68
C ASN A 630 6.91 -16.14 -8.60
N PRO A 631 7.52 -16.47 -7.45
CA PRO A 631 7.83 -15.47 -6.44
C PRO A 631 8.98 -14.58 -6.91
N LYS A 632 8.74 -13.26 -6.96
CA LYS A 632 9.76 -12.26 -7.29
C LYS A 632 10.79 -12.18 -6.13
N PRO A 633 12.04 -11.74 -6.37
CA PRO A 633 13.04 -11.45 -5.34
C PRO A 633 12.53 -10.80 -4.04
N ALA A 634 11.60 -9.84 -4.16
CA ALA A 634 10.96 -9.17 -3.04
C ALA A 634 10.20 -10.10 -2.08
N TYR A 635 9.54 -11.17 -2.56
CA TYR A 635 8.88 -12.16 -1.71
C TYR A 635 9.86 -12.81 -0.71
N TYR A 636 11.09 -13.09 -1.14
CA TYR A 636 12.11 -13.70 -0.29
C TYR A 636 12.70 -12.71 0.73
N ILE A 637 12.72 -11.41 0.39
CA ILE A 637 13.02 -10.35 1.36
C ILE A 637 11.91 -10.26 2.41
N THR A 638 10.65 -10.12 1.99
CA THR A 638 9.48 -10.10 2.89
C THR A 638 9.47 -11.31 3.83
N LYS A 639 9.68 -12.52 3.28
CA LYS A 639 9.75 -13.76 4.06
C LYS A 639 10.79 -13.70 5.18
N ARG A 640 12.02 -13.27 4.87
CA ARG A 640 13.10 -13.13 5.87
C ARG A 640 12.80 -12.02 6.86
N ALA A 641 12.22 -10.91 6.39
CA ALA A 641 11.92 -9.75 7.22
C ALA A 641 10.71 -9.93 8.15
N LEU A 642 9.87 -10.94 7.89
CA LEU A 642 8.72 -11.36 8.72
C LEU A 642 8.96 -12.61 9.57
N ASP A 643 10.15 -13.23 9.52
CA ASP A 643 10.46 -14.41 10.33
C ASP A 643 10.37 -14.14 11.85
N LYS A 644 10.27 -15.18 12.69
CA LYS A 644 10.17 -15.00 14.16
C LYS A 644 11.46 -14.46 14.77
N MET A 645 12.61 -14.78 14.17
CA MET A 645 13.91 -14.25 14.55
C MET A 645 14.52 -13.45 13.40
N VAL A 646 14.79 -12.18 13.65
CA VAL A 646 15.42 -11.28 12.65
C VAL A 646 16.55 -10.50 13.32
N VAL A 647 17.62 -10.25 12.57
CA VAL A 647 18.64 -9.26 12.89
C VAL A 647 18.59 -8.19 11.81
N GLY A 648 18.63 -6.92 12.21
CA GLY A 648 18.60 -5.78 11.31
C GLY A 648 19.85 -4.92 11.51
N MET A 649 20.28 -4.26 10.44
CA MET A 649 21.40 -3.31 10.47
C MET A 649 21.06 -2.05 9.68
N GLU A 650 21.54 -0.90 10.13
CA GLU A 650 21.44 0.38 9.42
C GLU A 650 22.76 1.13 9.52
N ARG A 651 23.29 1.60 8.38
CA ARG A 651 24.46 2.49 8.40
C ARG A 651 23.99 3.92 8.64
N VAL A 652 24.41 4.49 9.76
CA VAL A 652 23.97 5.82 10.19
C VAL A 652 24.85 6.91 9.57
N VAL A 653 24.24 8.04 9.21
CA VAL A 653 24.97 9.20 8.70
C VAL A 653 25.84 9.78 9.80
N THR A 654 27.14 9.87 9.55
CA THR A 654 28.15 10.38 10.49
C THR A 654 28.62 11.79 10.15
N GLU A 655 28.53 12.18 8.88
CA GLU A 655 28.91 13.51 8.39
C GLU A 655 28.16 13.80 7.09
N LYS A 656 27.60 15.00 6.93
CA LYS A 656 27.04 15.47 5.66
C LYS A 656 28.11 16.21 4.86
N PRO A 657 28.11 16.14 3.52
CA PRO A 657 28.99 16.97 2.70
C PRO A 657 28.65 18.46 2.89
N PRO A 658 29.59 19.39 2.61
CA PRO A 658 29.29 20.81 2.54
C PRO A 658 28.12 21.10 1.59
N TYR A 659 27.26 22.05 1.93
CA TYR A 659 26.03 22.33 1.17
C TYR A 659 26.28 22.72 -0.30
N ILE A 660 27.44 23.32 -0.58
CA ILE A 660 27.92 23.68 -1.94
C ILE A 660 28.35 22.47 -2.79
N THR A 661 28.45 21.28 -2.21
CA THR A 661 28.93 20.05 -2.87
C THR A 661 27.79 19.03 -3.04
N THR A 662 26.72 19.46 -3.71
CA THR A 662 25.45 18.73 -3.91
C THR A 662 25.56 17.34 -4.57
N GLY A 663 26.68 17.05 -5.24
CA GLY A 663 26.94 15.74 -5.87
C GLY A 663 27.62 14.69 -4.98
N TYR A 664 27.98 15.01 -3.74
CA TYR A 664 28.66 14.09 -2.82
C TYR A 664 27.65 13.36 -1.91
N PRO A 665 27.88 12.08 -1.55
CA PRO A 665 27.00 11.35 -0.63
C PRO A 665 27.24 11.74 0.85
N ASP A 666 26.21 11.57 1.68
CA ASP A 666 26.32 11.57 3.15
C ASP A 666 27.27 10.42 3.58
N LYS A 667 28.28 10.72 4.41
CA LYS A 667 29.23 9.71 4.91
C LYS A 667 28.54 8.83 5.95
N LYS A 668 28.64 7.51 5.81
CA LYS A 668 28.02 6.53 6.71
C LYS A 668 29.05 5.63 7.42
N HIS A 669 29.92 6.23 8.25
CA HIS A 669 31.04 5.51 8.88
C HIS A 669 30.66 4.60 10.07
N LYS A 670 29.38 4.56 10.47
CA LYS A 670 28.89 3.81 11.64
C LYS A 670 27.70 2.92 11.30
N VAL A 671 27.52 1.86 12.07
CA VAL A 671 26.36 0.96 11.95
C VAL A 671 25.63 0.77 13.28
N ASP A 672 24.30 0.73 13.21
CA ASP A 672 23.40 0.25 14.27
C ASP A 672 23.01 -1.21 13.99
N ILE A 673 22.85 -2.02 15.04
CA ILE A 673 22.43 -3.42 14.97
C ILE A 673 21.36 -3.70 16.04
N TRP A 674 20.24 -4.29 15.63
CA TRP A 674 19.15 -4.72 16.52
C TRP A 674 18.67 -6.13 16.16
N ALA A 675 17.91 -6.74 17.06
CA ALA A 675 17.22 -8.01 16.83
C ALA A 675 15.72 -7.90 17.07
N VAL A 676 14.95 -8.73 16.41
CA VAL A 676 13.52 -8.97 16.67
C VAL A 676 13.40 -10.38 17.24
N ASN A 677 12.76 -10.51 18.42
CA ASN A 677 12.27 -11.78 18.94
C ASN A 677 10.74 -11.77 18.89
N GLY A 678 10.17 -12.49 17.92
CA GLY A 678 8.74 -12.73 17.75
C GLY A 678 8.22 -13.96 18.51
N HIS A 679 9.06 -14.67 19.27
CA HIS A 679 8.60 -15.68 20.20
C HIS A 679 8.04 -15.01 21.47
N LEU A 680 7.02 -15.62 22.09
CA LEU A 680 6.40 -15.07 23.29
C LEU A 680 7.27 -15.19 24.55
N HIS A 681 8.32 -16.02 24.50
CA HIS A 681 9.28 -16.23 25.57
C HIS A 681 10.62 -15.51 25.31
N GLU A 682 11.38 -15.29 26.38
CA GLU A 682 12.73 -14.75 26.32
C GLU A 682 13.71 -15.76 25.70
N MET A 683 14.58 -15.28 24.82
CA MET A 683 15.63 -16.07 24.17
C MET A 683 17.02 -15.50 24.47
N ARG A 684 18.01 -16.38 24.64
CA ARG A 684 19.43 -15.99 24.78
C ARG A 684 20.16 -16.29 23.47
N VAL A 685 20.77 -15.27 22.88
CA VAL A 685 21.45 -15.36 21.59
C VAL A 685 22.87 -14.80 21.65
N THR A 686 23.74 -15.29 20.79
CA THR A 686 25.04 -14.71 20.50
C THR A 686 24.97 -13.92 19.19
N LEU A 687 25.32 -12.63 19.24
CA LEU A 687 25.56 -11.79 18.08
C LEU A 687 27.02 -11.94 17.64
N GLU A 688 27.23 -12.50 16.44
CA GLU A 688 28.53 -12.58 15.77
C GLU A 688 28.56 -11.56 14.61
N VAL A 689 29.61 -10.74 14.52
CA VAL A 689 29.76 -9.75 13.43
C VAL A 689 31.09 -9.96 12.69
N LYS A 690 31.02 -10.08 11.36
CA LYS A 690 32.19 -10.15 10.47
C LYS A 690 32.19 -8.97 9.50
N ALA A 691 33.38 -8.63 9.04
CA ALA A 691 33.64 -7.61 8.04
C ALA A 691 34.51 -8.20 6.92
N PHE A 692 34.26 -7.83 5.68
CA PHE A 692 34.99 -8.29 4.49
C PHE A 692 35.24 -7.13 3.52
N ASP A 693 36.45 -7.07 2.98
CA ASP A 693 36.79 -6.18 1.88
C ASP A 693 36.12 -6.64 0.58
N ILE A 694 35.47 -5.72 -0.15
CA ILE A 694 34.64 -6.06 -1.32
C ILE A 694 35.50 -6.46 -2.54
N GLN A 695 36.68 -5.88 -2.71
CA GLN A 695 37.52 -6.11 -3.89
C GLN A 695 38.38 -7.37 -3.78
N SER A 696 38.95 -7.65 -2.61
CA SER A 696 39.86 -8.78 -2.38
C SER A 696 39.24 -9.95 -1.62
N GLY A 697 38.01 -9.81 -1.12
CA GLY A 697 37.29 -10.84 -0.36
C GLY A 697 37.84 -11.11 1.05
N LYS A 698 38.91 -10.43 1.47
CA LYS A 698 39.60 -10.73 2.73
C LYS A 698 38.77 -10.29 3.94
N SER A 699 38.69 -11.15 4.96
CA SER A 699 38.08 -10.77 6.23
C SER A 699 38.90 -9.70 6.95
N ILE A 700 38.22 -8.66 7.43
CA ILE A 700 38.83 -7.52 8.11
C ILE A 700 38.88 -7.78 9.64
N GLY A 701 40.00 -7.39 10.25
CA GLY A 701 40.21 -7.45 11.69
C GLY A 701 39.41 -6.36 12.42
N TRP A 702 38.70 -6.71 13.50
CA TRP A 702 37.98 -5.75 14.34
C TRP A 702 38.62 -5.68 15.72
N THR A 703 38.93 -4.47 16.18
CA THR A 703 39.76 -4.19 17.37
C THR A 703 39.03 -4.15 18.72
N ARG A 704 37.68 -4.15 18.77
CA ARG A 704 36.92 -3.80 19.98
C ARG A 704 36.67 -4.97 20.98
N SER A 705 37.62 -5.90 21.07
CA SER A 705 37.59 -7.15 21.88
C SER A 705 36.36 -8.06 21.68
N ASP A 706 36.65 -9.25 21.15
CA ASP A 706 35.74 -10.38 20.90
C ASP A 706 34.55 -10.12 19.96
N LYS A 707 34.62 -10.69 18.73
CA LYS A 707 33.64 -10.55 17.62
C LYS A 707 32.26 -11.19 17.89
N SER A 708 31.99 -11.59 19.13
CA SER A 708 30.91 -12.47 19.55
C SER A 708 30.42 -12.06 20.93
N LYS A 709 29.17 -11.60 21.07
CA LYS A 709 28.62 -11.15 22.34
C LYS A 709 27.22 -11.71 22.60
N GLU A 710 26.98 -12.16 23.83
CA GLU A 710 25.68 -12.64 24.27
C GLU A 710 24.68 -11.50 24.54
N TYR A 711 23.42 -11.76 24.21
CA TYR A 711 22.27 -10.89 24.46
C TYR A 711 21.05 -11.71 24.92
N THR A 712 20.25 -11.11 25.78
CA THR A 712 18.94 -11.64 26.19
C THR A 712 17.84 -10.84 25.49
N LEU A 713 17.09 -11.50 24.62
CA LEU A 713 16.01 -10.91 23.83
C LEU A 713 14.66 -11.24 24.47
N LYS A 714 14.03 -10.24 25.10
CA LYS A 714 12.68 -10.36 25.65
C LYS A 714 11.68 -10.78 24.56
N GLY A 715 10.65 -11.52 24.95
CA GLY A 715 9.61 -11.97 24.02
C GLY A 715 8.82 -10.84 23.36
N ASN A 716 8.36 -11.13 22.14
CA ASN A 716 7.47 -10.36 21.28
C ASN A 716 7.84 -8.88 21.11
N ARG A 717 9.10 -8.59 20.72
CA ARG A 717 9.60 -7.23 20.44
C ARG A 717 10.93 -7.15 19.69
N SER A 718 11.20 -5.96 19.17
CA SER A 718 12.53 -5.47 18.78
C SER A 718 13.38 -5.06 19.99
N THR A 719 14.69 -5.26 19.92
CA THR A 719 15.70 -4.93 20.95
C THR A 719 16.99 -4.45 20.27
N GLY A 720 17.47 -3.24 20.61
CA GLY A 720 18.75 -2.72 20.14
C GLY A 720 19.93 -3.47 20.78
N LEU A 721 20.92 -3.87 19.98
CA LEU A 721 22.07 -4.66 20.45
C LEU A 721 23.36 -3.82 20.48
N LEU A 722 23.65 -3.11 19.40
CA LEU A 722 24.81 -2.22 19.24
C LEU A 722 24.35 -0.95 18.50
N ALA A 723 24.92 0.19 18.87
CA ALA A 723 24.64 1.47 18.22
C ALA A 723 25.95 2.22 17.94
N GLY A 724 26.00 2.97 16.84
CA GLY A 724 27.15 3.81 16.48
C GLY A 724 28.48 3.05 16.31
N LEU A 725 28.43 1.79 15.86
CA LEU A 725 29.60 0.90 15.73
C LEU A 725 30.47 1.31 14.52
N GLU A 726 31.69 1.80 14.77
CA GLU A 726 32.65 2.29 13.77
C GLU A 726 33.02 1.23 12.73
N ILE A 727 32.76 1.49 11.44
CA ILE A 727 33.06 0.58 10.32
C ILE A 727 34.49 0.86 9.79
N PRO A 728 35.43 -0.11 9.81
CA PRO A 728 36.71 0.05 9.11
C PRO A 728 36.49 0.18 7.60
N ASN A 729 37.26 1.03 6.91
CA ASN A 729 37.16 1.30 5.46
C ASN A 729 35.70 1.29 4.95
N PRO A 730 34.85 2.24 5.40
CA PRO A 730 33.39 2.10 5.33
C PRO A 730 32.85 1.93 3.91
N ASP A 731 33.48 2.57 2.93
CA ASP A 731 33.06 2.56 1.52
C ASP A 731 33.50 1.30 0.75
N GLU A 732 34.46 0.54 1.30
CA GLU A 732 35.07 -0.65 0.69
C GLU A 732 34.68 -1.95 1.41
N THR A 733 33.98 -1.85 2.54
CA THR A 733 33.72 -2.97 3.45
C THR A 733 32.26 -3.40 3.46
N VAL A 734 31.99 -4.69 3.31
CA VAL A 734 30.71 -5.33 3.63
C VAL A 734 30.74 -5.86 5.07
N LEU A 735 29.64 -5.65 5.80
CA LEU A 735 29.42 -6.25 7.11
C LEU A 735 28.37 -7.36 7.03
N VAL A 736 28.53 -8.41 7.84
CA VAL A 736 27.51 -9.43 8.08
C VAL A 736 27.34 -9.66 9.57
N ALA A 737 26.09 -9.70 10.03
CA ALA A 737 25.70 -10.05 11.38
C ALA A 737 24.96 -11.38 11.39
N TYR A 738 25.27 -12.24 12.36
CA TYR A 738 24.60 -13.51 12.62
C TYR A 738 24.05 -13.50 14.05
N LEU A 739 22.83 -14.01 14.25
CA LEU A 739 22.36 -14.42 15.57
C LEU A 739 22.39 -15.94 15.65
N ARG A 740 22.99 -16.46 16.72
CA ARG A 740 22.94 -17.88 17.08
C ARG A 740 22.18 -18.05 18.38
N ASP A 741 21.24 -18.99 18.46
CA ASP A 741 20.67 -19.38 19.76
C ASP A 741 21.75 -20.08 20.61
N ILE A 742 21.88 -19.67 21.87
CA ILE A 742 22.88 -20.24 22.79
C ILE A 742 22.52 -21.66 23.22
N SER A 743 21.23 -22.04 23.18
CA SER A 743 20.79 -23.36 23.65
C SER A 743 21.02 -24.49 22.65
N SER A 744 20.87 -24.21 21.35
CA SER A 744 21.05 -25.16 20.24
C SER A 744 22.33 -24.94 19.43
N GLY A 745 22.90 -23.74 19.46
CA GLY A 745 23.94 -23.29 18.53
C GLY A 745 23.41 -22.88 17.13
N GLU A 746 22.11 -23.00 16.89
CA GLU A 746 21.50 -22.77 15.57
C GLU A 746 21.56 -21.30 15.15
N GLN A 747 21.87 -21.07 13.87
CA GLN A 747 21.81 -19.74 13.27
C GLN A 747 20.35 -19.34 13.02
N VAL A 748 19.81 -18.50 13.90
CA VAL A 748 18.39 -18.08 13.87
C VAL A 748 18.15 -16.82 13.03
N ALA A 749 19.17 -15.99 12.76
CA ALA A 749 19.05 -14.85 11.85
C ALA A 749 20.40 -14.45 11.21
N ARG A 750 20.34 -13.79 10.05
CA ARG A 750 21.48 -13.23 9.32
C ARG A 750 21.09 -11.94 8.59
N TRP A 751 21.96 -10.94 8.60
CA TRP A 751 21.83 -9.70 7.79
C TRP A 751 23.17 -9.28 7.19
N VAL A 752 23.15 -8.65 6.01
CA VAL A 752 24.33 -8.14 5.31
C VAL A 752 24.14 -6.65 5.04
N SER A 753 25.15 -5.83 5.35
CA SER A 753 25.12 -4.37 5.17
C SER A 753 26.23 -3.91 4.23
N TRP A 754 25.81 -3.35 3.09
CA TRP A 754 26.67 -2.81 2.04
C TRP A 754 26.91 -1.31 2.19
N PRO A 755 28.01 -0.77 1.62
CA PRO A 755 28.14 0.65 1.35
C PRO A 755 27.12 1.12 0.31
N GLU A 756 26.79 2.41 0.30
CA GLU A 756 25.74 2.98 -0.55
C GLU A 756 26.08 4.39 -1.05
N PRO A 757 25.53 4.81 -2.22
CA PRO A 757 24.75 4.00 -3.15
C PRO A 757 25.64 2.99 -3.91
N LEU A 758 25.08 1.82 -4.21
CA LEU A 758 25.77 0.68 -4.84
C LEU A 758 26.47 1.03 -6.16
N LYS A 759 26.03 2.10 -6.86
CA LYS A 759 26.67 2.61 -8.08
C LYS A 759 28.12 3.07 -7.89
N TYR A 760 28.55 3.34 -6.66
CA TYR A 760 29.94 3.67 -6.33
C TYR A 760 30.73 2.47 -5.80
N VAL A 761 30.10 1.33 -5.51
CA VAL A 761 30.80 0.13 -5.01
C VAL A 761 31.65 -0.49 -6.12
N HIS A 762 32.93 -0.71 -5.82
CA HIS A 762 33.87 -1.42 -6.67
C HIS A 762 33.86 -2.91 -6.33
N MET A 763 33.19 -3.72 -7.14
CA MET A 763 33.16 -5.18 -7.02
C MET A 763 34.51 -5.79 -7.42
N SER A 764 34.84 -6.96 -6.87
CA SER A 764 36.04 -7.71 -7.24
C SER A 764 36.10 -8.03 -8.75
N SER A 765 37.26 -7.82 -9.38
CA SER A 765 37.53 -8.23 -10.76
C SER A 765 37.52 -9.75 -10.94
N ASP A 766 37.90 -10.47 -9.88
CA ASP A 766 38.17 -11.91 -9.89
C ASP A 766 36.95 -12.68 -9.34
N LEU A 767 35.77 -12.03 -9.30
CA LEU A 767 34.58 -12.55 -8.66
C LEU A 767 34.11 -13.85 -9.32
N THR A 768 34.11 -14.91 -8.52
CA THR A 768 33.71 -16.26 -8.90
C THR A 768 32.62 -16.74 -7.95
N VAL A 769 31.42 -16.98 -8.50
CA VAL A 769 30.32 -17.66 -7.79
C VAL A 769 30.28 -19.11 -8.25
N THR A 770 30.24 -20.05 -7.30
CA THR A 770 30.15 -21.49 -7.57
C THR A 770 28.89 -22.09 -6.97
N THR A 771 28.37 -23.14 -7.59
CA THR A 771 27.20 -23.88 -7.13
C THR A 771 27.49 -25.38 -7.07
N GLU A 772 26.98 -26.03 -6.03
CA GLU A 772 27.10 -27.48 -5.81
C GLU A 772 25.71 -28.06 -5.56
N ILE A 773 25.32 -29.07 -6.32
CA ILE A 773 24.02 -29.73 -6.18
C ILE A 773 24.18 -30.90 -5.20
N VAL A 774 23.41 -30.88 -4.10
CA VAL A 774 23.51 -31.84 -2.99
C VAL A 774 22.13 -32.45 -2.66
N ASP A 775 22.07 -33.28 -1.62
CA ASP A 775 20.86 -33.97 -1.15
C ASP A 775 20.05 -34.64 -2.29
N ASP A 776 20.70 -35.49 -3.09
CA ASP A 776 20.13 -36.18 -4.27
C ASP A 776 19.46 -35.23 -5.31
N GLY A 777 19.92 -33.98 -5.39
CA GLY A 777 19.33 -32.95 -6.26
C GLY A 777 18.11 -32.25 -5.67
N SER A 778 17.93 -32.34 -4.35
CA SER A 778 16.90 -31.60 -3.60
C SER A 778 17.42 -30.32 -2.94
N ALA A 779 18.73 -30.06 -2.91
CA ALA A 779 19.28 -28.78 -2.45
C ALA A 779 20.48 -28.30 -3.31
N VAL A 780 20.80 -27.01 -3.22
CA VAL A 780 21.96 -26.37 -3.85
C VAL A 780 22.72 -25.56 -2.81
N ILE A 781 24.04 -25.73 -2.73
CA ILE A 781 24.96 -24.85 -1.99
C ILE A 781 25.49 -23.80 -2.97
N VAL A 782 25.57 -22.54 -2.55
CA VAL A 782 26.11 -21.42 -3.34
C VAL A 782 27.23 -20.76 -2.55
N ARG A 783 28.37 -20.48 -3.21
CA ARG A 783 29.59 -19.90 -2.60
C ARG A 783 30.13 -18.77 -3.47
N ALA A 784 30.85 -17.82 -2.86
CA ALA A 784 31.59 -16.79 -3.59
C ALA A 784 32.96 -16.51 -2.94
N ASN A 785 33.97 -16.15 -3.74
CA ASN A 785 35.32 -15.80 -3.27
C ASN A 785 35.45 -14.33 -2.81
N ALA A 786 34.50 -13.47 -3.15
CA ALA A 786 34.35 -12.10 -2.69
C ALA A 786 32.86 -11.81 -2.42
N PRO A 787 32.50 -10.74 -1.67
CA PRO A 787 31.11 -10.38 -1.43
C PRO A 787 30.30 -10.19 -2.73
N VAL A 788 29.05 -10.68 -2.75
CA VAL A 788 28.12 -10.53 -3.89
C VAL A 788 26.74 -10.15 -3.40
N LYS A 789 26.09 -9.20 -4.06
CA LYS A 789 24.75 -8.72 -3.72
C LYS A 789 23.66 -9.32 -4.62
N GLY A 790 22.53 -9.71 -4.04
CA GLY A 790 21.29 -10.02 -4.76
C GLY A 790 21.31 -11.28 -5.63
N VAL A 791 22.10 -12.31 -5.30
CA VAL A 791 22.23 -13.51 -6.15
C VAL A 791 20.90 -14.24 -6.26
N VAL A 792 20.36 -14.31 -7.49
CA VAL A 792 19.14 -15.05 -7.82
C VAL A 792 19.49 -16.36 -8.51
N LEU A 793 19.08 -17.49 -7.93
CA LEU A 793 19.07 -18.77 -8.64
C LEU A 793 17.81 -18.88 -9.50
N SER A 794 17.98 -19.40 -10.72
CA SER A 794 16.90 -19.88 -11.57
C SER A 794 17.35 -21.17 -12.27
N ALA A 795 16.42 -22.09 -12.46
CA ALA A 795 16.62 -23.36 -13.16
C ALA A 795 15.25 -23.93 -13.54
N SER A 796 15.20 -24.74 -14.60
CA SER A 796 13.97 -25.38 -15.08
C SER A 796 13.94 -26.87 -14.76
N GLY A 797 12.74 -27.40 -14.51
CA GLY A 797 12.49 -28.84 -14.39
C GLY A 797 12.46 -29.55 -15.74
N SER A 798 12.43 -30.88 -15.72
CA SER A 798 12.27 -31.72 -16.91
C SER A 798 10.89 -31.59 -17.58
N ASP A 799 9.96 -30.89 -16.92
CA ASP A 799 8.62 -30.50 -17.40
C ASP A 799 8.59 -29.07 -17.97
N GLY A 800 9.73 -28.36 -18.03
CA GLY A 800 9.84 -27.00 -18.55
C GLY A 800 9.36 -25.90 -17.59
N LYS A 801 8.96 -26.24 -16.35
CA LYS A 801 8.58 -25.25 -15.34
C LYS A 801 9.80 -24.72 -14.58
N ASN A 802 9.73 -23.49 -14.10
CA ASN A 802 10.73 -22.99 -13.15
C ASN A 802 10.72 -23.79 -11.84
N LEU A 803 11.90 -23.95 -11.26
CA LEU A 803 12.10 -24.59 -9.96
C LEU A 803 11.98 -23.56 -8.85
N VAL A 804 11.12 -23.82 -7.87
CA VAL A 804 10.96 -22.96 -6.70
C VAL A 804 11.97 -23.37 -5.63
N PHE A 805 12.75 -22.41 -5.16
CA PHE A 805 13.69 -22.58 -4.05
C PHE A 805 13.04 -22.11 -2.74
N ASP A 806 13.35 -22.76 -1.61
CA ASP A 806 12.83 -22.37 -0.29
C ASP A 806 13.28 -20.95 0.14
N ASN A 807 14.38 -20.46 -0.44
CA ASN A 807 14.93 -19.11 -0.28
C ASN A 807 15.63 -18.68 -1.60
N ASN A 808 15.69 -17.38 -1.91
CA ASN A 808 16.33 -16.84 -3.12
C ASN A 808 16.67 -15.34 -2.93
N PHE A 809 17.34 -14.70 -3.90
CA PHE A 809 17.85 -13.31 -3.82
C PHE A 809 18.71 -13.10 -2.57
N ILE A 810 19.97 -13.55 -2.62
CA ILE A 810 20.81 -13.69 -1.43
C ILE A 810 22.15 -12.99 -1.61
N ASP A 811 22.53 -12.22 -0.59
CA ASP A 811 23.86 -11.63 -0.48
C ASP A 811 24.83 -12.68 0.06
N LEU A 812 25.90 -12.99 -0.68
CA LEU A 812 26.94 -13.95 -0.32
C LEU A 812 28.17 -13.21 0.23
N VAL A 813 28.87 -13.80 1.20
CA VAL A 813 30.21 -13.36 1.59
C VAL A 813 31.20 -14.54 1.65
N PRO A 814 32.52 -14.29 1.63
CA PRO A 814 33.53 -15.34 1.74
C PRO A 814 33.47 -16.12 3.06
N ASP A 815 34.09 -17.30 3.07
CA ASP A 815 34.19 -18.23 4.21
C ASP A 815 32.84 -18.76 4.76
N GLU A 816 31.71 -18.53 4.08
CA GLU A 816 30.41 -19.13 4.42
C GLU A 816 30.26 -20.57 3.90
N GLU A 817 31.04 -21.49 4.47
CA GLU A 817 30.85 -22.94 4.29
C GLU A 817 30.44 -23.62 5.60
N ASN A 818 29.25 -24.23 5.59
CA ASN A 818 28.77 -25.26 6.53
C ASN A 818 29.18 -25.13 8.01
N MET A 819 28.37 -24.40 8.79
CA MET A 819 28.01 -24.87 10.13
C MET A 819 26.62 -25.49 10.06
N HIS A 820 26.43 -26.64 10.74
CA HIS A 820 25.14 -27.33 10.74
C HIS A 820 24.03 -26.42 11.27
N THR A 821 22.83 -26.56 10.69
CA THR A 821 21.66 -25.66 10.74
C THR A 821 21.78 -24.41 9.84
N ASN A 822 20.84 -24.32 8.88
CA ASN A 822 20.50 -23.16 8.04
C ASN A 822 21.62 -22.42 7.26
N SER A 823 22.77 -23.06 7.04
CA SER A 823 23.80 -22.56 6.11
C SER A 823 23.39 -22.79 4.64
N LEU A 824 22.70 -21.79 4.04
CA LEU A 824 22.56 -21.54 2.59
C LEU A 824 22.11 -22.69 1.66
N LEU A 825 21.58 -23.79 2.21
CA LEU A 825 21.05 -24.93 1.46
C LEU A 825 19.72 -24.58 0.77
N LEU A 826 19.78 -24.19 -0.51
CA LEU A 826 18.60 -23.81 -1.29
C LEU A 826 17.83 -25.04 -1.75
N ARG A 827 16.90 -25.48 -0.90
CA ARG A 827 16.05 -26.63 -1.16
C ARG A 827 15.08 -26.37 -2.31
N LYS A 828 15.04 -27.31 -3.24
CA LYS A 828 14.22 -27.35 -4.45
C LYS A 828 12.85 -27.97 -4.15
N ARG A 829 11.78 -27.18 -4.19
CA ARG A 829 10.42 -27.72 -4.24
C ARG A 829 10.07 -28.10 -5.67
N TYR A 830 9.74 -29.38 -5.89
CA TYR A 830 9.19 -29.84 -7.17
C TYR A 830 7.73 -29.41 -7.28
N SER A 831 7.40 -28.61 -8.30
CA SER A 831 6.04 -28.13 -8.60
C SER A 831 5.14 -29.21 -9.25
N SER A 832 5.11 -30.40 -8.62
CA SER A 832 4.25 -31.55 -8.99
C SER A 832 4.27 -32.73 -8.00
N THR A 833 4.53 -32.53 -6.70
CA THR A 833 4.30 -33.62 -5.70
C THR A 833 3.72 -33.15 -4.36
N MET A 834 2.49 -33.60 -4.07
CA MET A 834 2.13 -33.97 -2.69
C MET A 834 3.18 -34.93 -2.13
N VAL A 835 3.44 -34.87 -0.82
CA VAL A 835 4.36 -35.79 -0.13
C VAL A 835 4.04 -37.23 -0.53
N GLN A 836 4.98 -37.91 -1.18
CA GLN A 836 4.77 -39.29 -1.64
C GLN A 836 4.80 -40.24 -0.45
N ALA A 837 3.66 -40.34 0.24
CA ALA A 837 3.50 -41.10 1.45
C ALA A 837 3.95 -42.55 1.23
N LYS A 838 4.83 -43.06 2.12
CA LYS A 838 5.18 -44.48 2.21
C LYS A 838 3.89 -45.29 2.13
N LEU A 839 3.85 -46.28 1.22
CA LEU A 839 2.68 -47.13 0.99
C LEU A 839 2.15 -47.66 2.32
N ARG A 840 1.05 -47.06 2.79
CA ARG A 840 0.51 -47.35 4.11
C ARG A 840 -0.01 -48.79 4.12
N GLY A 841 0.17 -49.50 5.23
CA GLY A 841 -0.40 -50.84 5.45
C GLY A 841 -1.91 -50.84 5.73
N CYS A 842 -2.50 -49.65 5.83
CA CYS A 842 -3.93 -49.42 5.99
C CYS A 842 -4.30 -48.04 5.40
N CYS A 843 -5.56 -47.84 5.02
CA CYS A 843 -6.06 -46.54 4.58
C CYS A 843 -6.27 -45.60 5.77
N ASP A 844 -6.30 -44.29 5.51
CA ASP A 844 -6.33 -43.21 6.50
C ASP A 844 -7.41 -43.38 7.58
N GLY A 845 -8.64 -43.74 7.20
CA GLY A 845 -9.72 -44.04 8.14
C GLY A 845 -9.46 -45.26 9.03
N CYS A 846 -8.67 -46.24 8.58
CA CYS A 846 -8.20 -47.35 9.42
C CYS A 846 -7.04 -46.90 10.35
N THR A 847 -6.09 -46.11 9.83
CA THR A 847 -4.97 -45.56 10.60
C THR A 847 -5.45 -44.67 11.76
N LYS A 848 -6.34 -43.68 11.49
CA LYS A 848 -6.89 -42.78 12.53
C LYS A 848 -7.59 -43.58 13.65
N SER A 849 -8.26 -44.67 13.34
CA SER A 849 -8.92 -45.53 14.34
C SER A 849 -8.01 -46.60 14.98
N LYS A 850 -6.69 -46.59 14.72
CA LYS A 850 -5.70 -47.55 15.26
C LYS A 850 -6.06 -49.04 15.02
N LEU A 851 -6.77 -49.35 13.93
CA LEU A 851 -7.26 -50.70 13.60
C LEU A 851 -6.61 -51.27 12.33
N LYS A 852 -6.28 -52.57 12.36
CA LYS A 852 -5.59 -53.27 11.28
C LYS A 852 -6.50 -53.47 10.06
N CYS A 853 -6.06 -53.03 8.88
CA CYS A 853 -6.79 -53.22 7.62
C CYS A 853 -6.54 -54.63 7.06
N SER A 854 -7.55 -55.23 6.40
CA SER A 854 -7.42 -56.50 5.68
C SER A 854 -6.74 -56.38 4.31
N GLY A 855 -6.68 -55.17 3.73
CA GLY A 855 -6.09 -54.92 2.40
C GLY A 855 -6.93 -55.41 1.21
N GLU A 856 -8.16 -55.88 1.45
CA GLU A 856 -9.02 -56.46 0.41
C GLU A 856 -9.51 -55.42 -0.61
N MET A 857 -9.41 -55.76 -1.90
CA MET A 857 -10.02 -55.00 -2.98
C MET A 857 -11.49 -55.42 -3.21
N PRO A 858 -12.39 -54.50 -3.63
CA PRO A 858 -12.15 -53.08 -3.89
C PRO A 858 -12.21 -52.19 -2.63
N SER A 859 -12.63 -52.73 -1.50
CA SER A 859 -12.68 -52.01 -0.21
C SER A 859 -12.72 -53.02 0.94
N CYS A 860 -11.94 -52.79 1.99
CA CYS A 860 -11.90 -53.66 3.17
C CYS A 860 -13.26 -53.66 3.89
N GLN A 861 -13.57 -54.76 4.59
CA GLN A 861 -14.88 -54.96 5.25
C GLN A 861 -15.32 -53.75 6.11
N ARG A 862 -14.40 -53.15 6.89
CA ARG A 862 -14.70 -51.98 7.75
C ARG A 862 -15.00 -50.69 6.96
N CYS A 863 -14.27 -50.41 5.87
CA CYS A 863 -14.59 -49.26 5.01
C CYS A 863 -15.94 -49.45 4.32
N ARG A 864 -16.26 -50.68 3.91
CA ARG A 864 -17.54 -51.06 3.32
C ARG A 864 -18.73 -50.90 4.28
N ILE A 865 -18.56 -51.27 5.56
CA ILE A 865 -19.58 -51.15 6.61
C ILE A 865 -19.84 -49.69 7.02
N ARG A 866 -18.82 -48.82 6.96
CA ARG A 866 -18.92 -47.40 7.37
C ARG A 866 -18.95 -46.39 6.20
N SER A 867 -19.15 -46.86 4.97
CA SER A 867 -19.17 -46.03 3.75
C SER A 867 -17.96 -45.09 3.58
N LEU A 868 -16.78 -45.50 4.05
CA LEU A 868 -15.55 -44.69 4.01
C LEU A 868 -14.75 -44.96 2.73
N GLU A 869 -14.20 -43.91 2.09
CA GLU A 869 -13.31 -44.09 0.93
C GLU A 869 -12.10 -44.96 1.32
N CYS A 870 -11.84 -45.98 0.51
CA CYS A 870 -10.72 -46.90 0.73
C CYS A 870 -9.63 -46.65 -0.31
N VAL A 871 -8.42 -46.32 0.17
CA VAL A 871 -7.23 -46.04 -0.66
C VAL A 871 -6.81 -47.24 -1.55
N TYR A 872 -7.35 -48.44 -1.30
CA TYR A 872 -7.16 -49.64 -2.14
C TYR A 872 -8.27 -49.85 -3.20
N SER A 873 -9.16 -48.87 -3.37
CA SER A 873 -10.12 -48.84 -4.48
C SER A 873 -9.40 -48.70 -5.82
N LYS A 874 -9.92 -49.35 -6.87
CA LYS A 874 -9.28 -49.48 -8.19
C LYS A 874 -9.07 -48.16 -8.96
N ALA A 875 -9.68 -47.06 -8.54
CA ALA A 875 -9.78 -45.83 -9.34
C ALA A 875 -8.47 -45.02 -9.46
N ARG A 876 -7.53 -45.10 -8.51
CA ARG A 876 -6.37 -44.17 -8.44
C ARG A 876 -5.00 -44.82 -8.74
N ARG A 877 -4.89 -45.59 -9.83
CA ARG A 877 -3.60 -46.07 -10.40
C ARG A 877 -3.56 -46.08 -11.94
N ALA A 878 -3.58 -44.90 -12.54
CA ALA A 878 -3.05 -44.70 -13.89
C ALA A 878 -1.55 -44.34 -13.80
N GLY A 879 -0.73 -44.82 -14.74
CA GLY A 879 0.65 -44.32 -14.92
C GLY A 879 1.82 -45.09 -14.27
N ARG A 880 2.04 -46.36 -14.64
CA ARG A 880 3.37 -46.93 -15.00
C ARG A 880 3.24 -48.37 -15.54
N PRO A 881 4.15 -48.84 -16.42
CA PRO A 881 3.99 -50.12 -17.13
C PRO A 881 4.33 -51.35 -16.27
N ARG A 882 3.92 -52.54 -16.74
CA ARG A 882 4.26 -53.83 -16.10
C ARG A 882 5.78 -54.07 -16.08
N LEU A 883 6.31 -54.39 -14.90
CA LEU A 883 7.67 -54.91 -14.74
C LEU A 883 7.82 -56.25 -15.50
N LYS A 884 8.93 -56.43 -16.23
CA LYS A 884 9.28 -57.72 -16.83
C LYS A 884 9.69 -58.73 -15.73
N PRO A 885 9.35 -60.03 -15.86
CA PRO A 885 9.81 -61.06 -14.92
C PRO A 885 11.34 -61.24 -14.94
N LYS A 886 11.92 -61.69 -13.82
CA LYS A 886 13.29 -62.24 -13.80
C LYS A 886 13.34 -63.56 -14.56
N PRO A 887 14.45 -63.90 -15.25
CA PRO A 887 14.59 -65.16 -15.95
C PRO A 887 14.69 -66.35 -14.97
N SER A 888 14.12 -67.48 -15.36
CA SER A 888 14.39 -68.80 -14.78
C SER A 888 14.90 -69.75 -15.88
N LYS A 889 15.39 -70.93 -15.52
CA LYS A 889 16.26 -71.76 -16.37
C LYS A 889 15.55 -72.38 -17.58
N ALA A 890 16.33 -72.74 -18.60
CA ALA A 890 15.87 -73.05 -19.96
C ALA A 890 15.60 -74.54 -20.25
N SER A 891 14.70 -74.78 -21.19
CA SER A 891 14.56 -75.99 -22.02
C SER A 891 13.73 -75.61 -23.28
N ILE A 892 14.30 -75.51 -24.48
CA ILE A 892 14.59 -76.57 -25.48
C ILE A 892 13.47 -76.72 -26.54
N VAL A 893 13.79 -76.23 -27.76
CA VAL A 893 13.55 -76.82 -29.10
C VAL A 893 12.13 -76.87 -29.72
N CYS A 894 11.98 -76.12 -30.84
CA CYS A 894 11.30 -76.39 -32.14
C CYS A 894 9.84 -76.92 -32.18
N SER A 895 8.91 -76.22 -32.86
CA SER A 895 8.46 -76.38 -34.27
C SER A 895 7.47 -77.55 -34.47
N VAL A 896 6.56 -77.60 -35.45
CA VAL A 896 6.36 -76.90 -36.75
C VAL A 896 4.90 -76.35 -36.82
N ASP A 897 4.30 -75.78 -37.89
CA ASP A 897 4.48 -75.91 -39.36
C ASP A 897 3.83 -74.73 -40.15
N ARG A 898 4.12 -74.63 -41.46
CA ARG A 898 3.40 -73.92 -42.56
C ARG A 898 3.14 -72.40 -42.46
N GLU A 899 3.79 -71.51 -43.23
CA GLU A 899 3.78 -71.32 -44.70
C GLU A 899 2.41 -71.10 -45.39
N PRO A 900 2.31 -70.32 -46.49
CA PRO A 900 3.07 -69.09 -46.84
C PRO A 900 2.25 -68.02 -47.65
N ARG A 901 2.96 -66.98 -48.14
CA ARG A 901 2.61 -66.01 -49.22
C ARG A 901 1.57 -64.92 -48.86
N ILE A 902 1.74 -63.61 -49.14
CA ILE A 902 2.44 -62.79 -50.19
C ILE A 902 1.49 -62.32 -51.31
N ASP A 903 1.17 -61.02 -51.29
CA ASP A 903 1.08 -60.00 -52.36
C ASP A 903 0.22 -58.82 -51.80
N LEU A 904 0.53 -57.52 -51.93
CA LEU A 904 1.09 -56.62 -52.97
C LEU A 904 0.04 -55.96 -53.88
N THR A 905 0.26 -54.66 -54.14
CA THR A 905 -0.31 -53.82 -55.22
C THR A 905 -1.84 -53.55 -55.22
N SER A 906 -2.38 -52.45 -55.77
CA SER A 906 -1.76 -51.22 -56.34
C SER A 906 -2.77 -50.05 -56.42
N TYR A 907 -2.26 -48.86 -56.75
CA TYR A 907 -3.02 -47.69 -57.23
C TYR A 907 -3.86 -47.96 -58.51
N SER A 908 -4.92 -47.17 -58.68
CA SER A 908 -5.40 -46.70 -59.99
C SER A 908 -6.17 -45.37 -59.79
N GLY A 909 -5.93 -44.29 -60.55
CA GLY A 909 -4.93 -44.09 -61.61
C GLY A 909 -4.87 -42.63 -62.09
N GLN A 910 -4.08 -42.36 -63.14
CA GLN A 910 -4.12 -41.11 -63.92
C GLN A 910 -5.18 -41.20 -65.04
N PRO A 911 -5.14 -40.31 -66.06
CA PRO A 911 -4.41 -40.78 -67.25
C PRO A 911 -3.58 -39.74 -68.05
N PHE A 912 -2.63 -40.29 -68.81
CA PHE A 912 -1.96 -39.82 -70.05
C PHE A 912 -0.83 -38.75 -70.06
N ASN A 913 0.31 -39.22 -70.62
CA ASN A 913 1.28 -38.57 -71.53
C ASN A 913 2.14 -37.40 -70.99
N ASP A 914 3.46 -37.58 -70.88
CA ASP A 914 4.51 -37.35 -71.92
C ASP A 914 5.05 -35.90 -71.85
N VAL A 915 6.34 -35.56 -72.06
CA VAL A 915 7.50 -36.35 -72.52
C VAL A 915 8.82 -35.72 -72.01
N GLN A 916 9.92 -36.49 -71.96
CA GLN A 916 11.33 -36.06 -71.77
C GLN A 916 11.67 -35.35 -70.43
N CYS A 917 12.87 -35.38 -69.82
CA CYS A 917 14.25 -35.77 -70.14
C CYS A 917 15.24 -34.62 -70.41
N SER A 918 16.34 -34.64 -69.62
CA SER A 918 17.68 -34.06 -69.85
C SER A 918 18.03 -32.63 -69.36
N LYS A 919 19.17 -32.58 -68.63
CA LYS A 919 20.18 -31.49 -68.50
C LYS A 919 19.69 -30.17 -67.84
N GLY A 920 20.49 -29.47 -67.03
CA GLY A 920 21.76 -28.78 -67.34
C GLY A 920 21.41 -27.29 -67.57
N GLU A 921 22.03 -26.29 -66.94
CA GLU A 921 23.46 -26.05 -66.77
C GLU A 921 23.81 -25.13 -65.56
N LEU A 922 25.07 -25.19 -65.08
CA LEU A 922 26.04 -24.08 -64.81
C LEU A 922 25.56 -22.73 -64.16
N VAL A 923 26.30 -22.05 -63.25
CA VAL A 923 27.62 -22.28 -62.61
C VAL A 923 27.78 -21.46 -61.30
N LEU A 924 28.77 -21.82 -60.47
CA LEU A 924 29.20 -21.19 -59.19
C LEU A 924 30.18 -19.99 -59.41
N PRO A 925 30.91 -19.40 -58.42
CA PRO A 925 30.91 -19.46 -56.94
C PRO A 925 30.75 -18.07 -56.26
N SER A 926 30.59 -17.89 -54.94
CA SER A 926 31.57 -17.99 -53.83
C SER A 926 31.01 -17.16 -52.63
N LEU A 927 31.47 -17.16 -51.36
CA LEU A 927 32.66 -17.65 -50.62
C LEU A 927 32.23 -18.34 -49.29
N PRO A 928 33.14 -18.99 -48.51
CA PRO A 928 32.77 -19.96 -47.46
C PRO A 928 33.00 -19.57 -45.98
N ASP A 929 32.25 -20.27 -45.12
CA ASP A 929 32.56 -20.90 -43.81
C ASP A 929 33.70 -20.45 -42.86
N LEU A 930 33.31 -20.38 -41.57
CA LEU A 930 33.96 -20.92 -40.34
C LEU A 930 35.43 -20.58 -39.98
N VAL A 931 35.65 -19.97 -38.79
CA VAL A 931 36.11 -20.63 -37.52
C VAL A 931 36.36 -19.54 -36.42
N HIS A 932 36.28 -19.96 -35.14
CA HIS A 932 36.57 -19.17 -33.91
C HIS A 932 37.90 -18.40 -33.88
N TYR A 933 37.99 -17.36 -33.02
CA TYR A 933 38.94 -17.33 -31.89
C TYR A 933 38.50 -16.35 -30.77
N SER A 934 39.28 -16.24 -29.68
CA SER A 934 39.04 -15.42 -28.48
C SER A 934 40.19 -14.39 -28.26
N PRO A 935 40.51 -13.84 -27.06
CA PRO A 935 40.38 -12.41 -26.77
C PRO A 935 41.70 -11.60 -26.70
N ASP A 936 41.54 -10.31 -26.37
CA ASP A 936 42.51 -9.32 -25.83
C ASP A 936 43.74 -8.85 -26.64
N SER A 937 43.77 -7.52 -26.91
CA SER A 937 44.99 -6.69 -27.04
C SER A 937 44.66 -5.19 -26.94
N GLN A 938 45.59 -4.37 -26.45
CA GLN A 938 45.41 -2.92 -26.14
C GLN A 938 45.95 -2.00 -27.26
N ASP A 939 45.39 -0.78 -27.43
CA ASP A 939 46.13 0.51 -27.28
C ASP A 939 45.34 1.80 -27.62
N ILE A 940 45.40 2.77 -26.68
CA ILE A 940 45.84 4.19 -26.78
C ILE A 940 45.86 4.86 -28.20
N SER A 941 45.40 6.11 -28.47
CA SER A 941 44.71 7.18 -27.68
C SER A 941 44.39 8.46 -28.53
N VAL A 942 43.85 9.53 -27.88
CA VAL A 942 44.02 10.99 -28.14
C VAL A 942 42.97 11.85 -28.92
N LEU A 943 42.68 13.02 -28.28
CA LEU A 943 42.11 14.31 -28.74
C LEU A 943 40.60 14.62 -28.68
N MET A 944 40.32 15.93 -28.63
CA MET A 944 39.10 16.62 -28.13
C MET A 944 38.50 17.56 -29.19
N GLN A 945 37.26 18.01 -29.00
CA GLN A 945 36.96 19.46 -28.85
C GLN A 945 35.54 19.75 -28.31
N ASP A 946 35.48 20.68 -27.36
CA ASP A 946 34.32 21.48 -26.93
C ASP A 946 34.25 22.76 -27.80
N PRO A 947 33.07 23.42 -27.95
CA PRO A 947 33.05 24.84 -27.56
C PRO A 947 31.69 25.44 -27.12
N TRP A 948 31.68 26.18 -25.99
CA TRP A 948 31.37 27.64 -25.85
C TRP A 948 30.72 28.04 -24.50
N ALA A 949 31.05 29.23 -23.96
CA ALA A 949 30.50 29.78 -22.71
C ALA A 949 30.59 31.33 -22.61
N SER A 950 29.71 32.03 -21.85
CA SER A 950 29.97 33.34 -21.14
C SER A 950 28.73 34.07 -20.51
N THR A 951 28.78 34.45 -19.20
CA THR A 951 28.34 35.74 -18.50
C THR A 951 26.90 36.35 -18.66
N SER A 952 26.31 37.34 -17.90
CA SER A 952 26.57 38.21 -16.69
C SER A 952 25.30 39.07 -16.34
N ARG A 953 25.06 39.80 -15.21
CA ARG A 953 25.55 39.87 -13.79
C ARG A 953 24.83 41.00 -12.93
N LEU A 954 24.48 40.76 -11.65
CA LEU A 954 24.16 41.72 -10.51
C LEU A 954 22.94 42.70 -10.57
N GLY A 955 22.65 43.44 -9.46
CA GLY A 955 21.61 44.50 -9.21
C GLY A 955 20.81 44.42 -7.85
N SER A 956 20.74 45.51 -7.03
CA SER A 956 20.00 45.70 -5.71
C SER A 956 19.59 47.18 -5.39
N ASP A 957 19.45 47.81 -4.18
CA ASP A 957 20.11 47.70 -2.83
C ASP A 957 19.45 48.53 -1.67
N VAL A 958 19.39 48.05 -0.40
CA VAL A 958 19.47 48.82 0.91
C VAL A 958 18.31 49.83 1.25
N THR A 959 17.79 50.27 2.44
CA THR A 959 17.80 50.15 3.96
C THR A 959 16.32 50.42 4.44
N GLN A 960 15.68 50.08 5.61
CA GLN A 960 15.79 50.11 7.12
C GLN A 960 15.46 51.42 7.88
N PRO A 961 14.48 51.57 8.80
CA PRO A 961 13.33 50.73 9.21
C PRO A 961 12.05 51.53 9.61
N LEU A 962 11.10 50.92 10.35
CA LEU A 962 10.79 51.37 11.74
C LEU A 962 9.78 50.53 12.62
N SER A 963 9.20 49.37 12.21
CA SER A 963 8.33 48.36 12.96
C SER A 963 7.12 48.85 13.82
N VAL A 964 6.09 48.05 14.17
CA VAL A 964 5.07 48.19 15.30
C VAL A 964 4.35 46.85 15.51
N CYS A 965 3.84 46.55 16.72
CA CYS A 965 2.70 45.66 16.87
C CYS A 965 1.39 46.43 17.14
N ASP A 966 0.34 46.07 16.39
CA ASP A 966 -1.09 46.36 16.58
C ASP A 966 -1.67 47.57 15.82
N PHE A 967 -1.74 47.47 14.48
CA PHE A 967 -2.48 48.43 13.62
C PHE A 967 -3.32 47.78 12.49
N ASP A 968 -2.87 46.68 11.88
CA ASP A 968 -3.53 46.13 10.66
C ASP A 968 -4.93 45.55 10.93
N ASP A 969 -5.13 44.90 12.08
CA ASP A 969 -6.39 44.27 12.44
C ASP A 969 -7.54 45.30 12.64
N LEU A 970 -7.18 46.57 12.88
CA LEU A 970 -8.13 47.69 12.93
C LEU A 970 -8.36 48.33 11.56
N MET A 971 -7.31 48.56 10.76
CA MET A 971 -7.47 49.07 9.39
C MET A 971 -8.30 48.13 8.51
N LEU A 972 -8.12 46.81 8.65
CA LEU A 972 -8.92 45.82 7.94
C LEU A 972 -10.40 45.80 8.39
N GLN A 973 -10.70 46.11 9.65
CA GLN A 973 -12.08 46.31 10.07
C GLN A 973 -12.67 47.61 9.49
N ASP A 974 -11.94 48.71 9.50
CA ASP A 974 -12.47 50.02 9.08
C ASP A 974 -12.70 50.10 7.55
N MET A 975 -11.85 49.43 6.74
CA MET A 975 -12.09 49.24 5.31
C MET A 975 -13.35 48.39 5.01
N LEU A 976 -13.73 47.47 5.91
CA LEU A 976 -14.93 46.64 5.78
C LEU A 976 -16.20 47.31 6.33
N LEU A 977 -16.09 48.43 7.04
CA LEU A 977 -17.22 49.10 7.70
C LEU A 977 -17.68 50.40 7.02
N ASN A 978 -16.81 51.09 6.27
CA ASN A 978 -17.09 52.46 5.80
C ASN A 978 -17.57 52.59 4.33
N ASN A 979 -18.32 51.62 3.79
CA ASN A 979 -19.05 51.81 2.54
C ASN A 979 -20.47 51.20 2.59
N PRO A 980 -21.51 51.98 2.96
CA PRO A 980 -22.77 51.44 3.48
C PRO A 980 -23.83 51.02 2.44
N GLU A 981 -23.56 51.10 1.13
CA GLU A 981 -24.51 50.68 0.08
C GLU A 981 -24.06 49.38 -0.62
N GLY A 982 -24.29 48.23 0.03
CA GLY A 982 -23.95 46.93 -0.59
C GLY A 982 -24.44 45.65 0.08
N PHE A 983 -24.72 45.64 1.39
CA PHE A 983 -25.01 44.39 2.12
C PHE A 983 -26.29 44.43 2.97
N GLY A 984 -27.14 43.41 2.80
CA GLY A 984 -28.33 43.18 3.62
C GLY A 984 -27.97 42.65 5.01
N SER A 985 -28.60 43.19 6.04
CA SER A 985 -28.17 43.05 7.43
C SER A 985 -28.63 41.77 8.13
N ALA A 986 -27.66 40.93 8.53
CA ALA A 986 -27.87 39.85 9.51
C ALA A 986 -26.61 39.41 10.29
N SER A 987 -25.40 39.55 9.73
CA SER A 987 -24.15 38.95 10.27
C SER A 987 -23.36 39.81 11.26
N ALA A 988 -23.61 41.12 11.34
CA ALA A 988 -22.74 42.09 12.02
C ALA A 988 -22.70 42.00 13.56
N MET A 989 -23.43 41.08 14.19
CA MET A 989 -23.43 40.88 15.65
C MET A 989 -22.77 39.58 16.11
N THR A 990 -22.81 38.50 15.32
CA THR A 990 -22.25 37.19 15.73
C THR A 990 -20.72 37.19 15.70
N LEU A 991 -20.13 37.86 14.71
CA LEU A 991 -18.68 38.02 14.52
C LEU A 991 -17.96 38.71 15.70
N LYS A 992 -18.71 39.27 16.67
CA LYS A 992 -18.15 39.87 17.88
C LYS A 992 -17.88 38.90 19.03
N GLN A 993 -18.24 37.62 18.90
CA GLN A 993 -17.93 36.61 19.92
C GLN A 993 -16.74 35.70 19.55
N GLU A 994 -16.62 35.28 18.29
CA GLU A 994 -15.56 34.36 17.84
C GLU A 994 -14.16 34.98 17.97
N TRP A 995 -13.99 36.24 17.54
CA TRP A 995 -12.71 36.98 17.63
C TRP A 995 -12.23 37.28 19.06
N SER A 996 -13.03 36.95 20.08
CA SER A 996 -12.62 37.03 21.49
C SER A 996 -12.13 35.68 22.07
N GLN A 997 -12.27 34.57 21.34
CA GLN A 997 -11.82 33.24 21.77
C GLN A 997 -10.55 32.76 21.06
N ASP A 998 -10.35 33.10 19.78
CA ASP A 998 -9.15 32.69 19.01
C ASP A 998 -7.83 33.25 19.58
N ASN A 999 -7.88 34.32 20.37
CA ASN A 999 -6.70 34.86 21.06
C ASN A 999 -6.21 34.00 22.24
N THR A 1000 -6.87 32.89 22.59
CA THR A 1000 -6.38 31.96 23.62
C THR A 1000 -5.36 30.95 23.08
N LEU A 1001 -5.32 30.68 21.77
CA LEU A 1001 -4.46 29.64 21.15
C LEU A 1001 -2.99 30.04 20.92
N PHE A 1002 -2.54 31.21 21.40
CA PHE A 1002 -1.13 31.63 21.36
C PHE A 1002 -0.56 32.12 22.69
N HIS A 1003 -1.29 31.97 23.81
CA HIS A 1003 -0.85 32.47 25.12
C HIS A 1003 -0.56 31.39 26.18
N ASP A 1004 -1.12 30.19 26.07
CA ASP A 1004 -0.72 29.07 26.95
C ASP A 1004 0.56 28.40 26.43
N GLY A 1005 1.57 28.32 27.29
CA GLY A 1005 2.86 27.70 26.97
C GLY A 1005 4.07 28.34 27.65
N LEU A 1006 3.93 29.52 28.26
CA LEU A 1006 4.95 30.15 29.10
C LEU A 1006 4.34 30.93 30.28
N ASP A 1007 3.91 30.18 31.29
CA ASP A 1007 3.81 30.72 32.65
C ASP A 1007 4.24 29.63 33.64
N ASP A 1008 5.07 29.99 34.62
CA ASP A 1008 5.63 29.06 35.61
C ASP A 1008 5.55 29.71 37.00
N THR A 1009 4.48 29.43 37.74
CA THR A 1009 4.43 29.71 39.19
C THR A 1009 3.39 28.89 39.95
N CYS A 1010 3.86 28.06 40.87
CA CYS A 1010 3.07 27.68 42.06
C CYS A 1010 4.00 27.51 43.28
N PRO A 1011 4.12 28.50 44.18
CA PRO A 1011 5.08 28.46 45.29
C PRO A 1011 4.53 27.74 46.53
N GLY A 1012 5.22 26.70 47.02
CA GLY A 1012 4.84 25.99 48.25
C GLY A 1012 5.95 25.11 48.84
N HIS A 1013 6.36 25.40 50.08
CA HIS A 1013 7.44 24.72 50.83
C HIS A 1013 7.26 23.19 51.00
N GLY A 1014 8.36 22.42 51.06
CA GLY A 1014 8.33 20.95 51.25
C GLY A 1014 9.46 20.29 52.08
N ALA A 1015 10.73 20.60 51.80
CA ALA A 1015 11.94 20.19 52.55
C ALA A 1015 12.36 18.69 52.61
N THR A 1016 13.66 18.46 52.86
CA THR A 1016 14.38 17.18 53.18
C THR A 1016 14.45 16.08 52.09
N SER A 1017 15.55 15.33 51.92
CA SER A 1017 16.92 15.44 52.47
C SER A 1017 17.94 14.51 51.75
N GLU A 1018 19.23 14.86 51.83
CA GLU A 1018 20.42 14.04 51.50
C GLU A 1018 20.68 13.68 50.01
N GLY A 1019 21.90 13.22 49.67
CA GLY A 1019 22.44 13.31 48.30
C GLY A 1019 23.46 12.24 47.84
N PRO A 1020 24.65 12.62 47.35
CA PRO A 1020 25.17 12.16 46.04
C PRO A 1020 26.23 11.03 46.15
N PRO A 1021 26.56 10.27 45.07
CA PRO A 1021 27.46 10.77 43.99
C PRO A 1021 27.21 10.22 42.55
N GLY A 1022 27.76 10.90 41.52
CA GLY A 1022 27.86 10.31 40.17
C GLY A 1022 28.02 11.27 38.98
N HIS A 1023 29.13 12.00 38.85
CA HIS A 1023 29.42 12.79 37.64
C HIS A 1023 29.84 11.92 36.44
N THR A 1024 29.39 12.28 35.23
CA THR A 1024 30.26 12.52 34.06
C THR A 1024 29.54 13.41 33.04
N SER A 1025 30.30 14.15 32.23
CA SER A 1025 29.82 15.25 31.39
C SER A 1025 30.01 15.03 29.88
N SER A 1026 29.07 15.50 29.07
CA SER A 1026 29.27 15.78 27.63
C SER A 1026 28.29 16.88 27.17
N SER A 1027 28.75 17.84 26.38
CA SER A 1027 27.98 19.05 26.02
C SER A 1027 27.00 18.84 24.85
N PRO A 1028 25.90 19.62 24.79
CA PRO A 1028 25.09 19.74 23.59
C PRO A 1028 25.74 20.68 22.56
N SER A 1029 26.04 20.17 21.37
CA SER A 1029 26.46 20.99 20.22
C SER A 1029 26.04 20.33 18.91
N GLY A 1030 24.94 20.81 18.30
CA GLY A 1030 24.41 20.21 17.07
C GLY A 1030 22.97 20.59 16.74
N PHE A 1031 22.65 21.88 16.68
CA PHE A 1031 21.33 22.36 16.22
C PHE A 1031 21.42 23.13 14.90
N TYR A 1032 20.52 22.78 13.98
CA TYR A 1032 20.12 23.45 12.74
C TYR A 1032 21.22 23.90 11.76
N THR A 1033 21.21 23.30 10.57
CA THR A 1033 21.86 23.85 9.36
C THR A 1033 20.83 23.86 8.25
N VAL A 1034 20.20 25.01 8.02
CA VAL A 1034 19.29 25.20 6.89
C VAL A 1034 20.12 25.26 5.61
N THR A 1035 19.94 24.28 4.72
CA THR A 1035 20.52 24.27 3.39
C THR A 1035 19.49 24.77 2.39
N ILE A 1036 19.66 26.01 1.92
CA ILE A 1036 19.02 26.47 0.70
C ILE A 1036 19.69 25.72 -0.46
N GLN A 1037 18.92 25.06 -1.31
CA GLN A 1037 19.43 24.50 -2.56
C GLN A 1037 19.46 25.59 -3.63
N ASN A 1038 20.65 25.88 -4.18
CA ASN A 1038 20.78 26.68 -5.38
C ASN A 1038 20.02 26.02 -6.54
N THR A 1039 19.18 26.79 -7.22
CA THR A 1039 18.69 26.47 -8.57
C THR A 1039 19.67 26.99 -9.62
N ASP A 1040 20.82 26.33 -9.78
CA ASP A 1040 21.80 26.66 -10.81
C ASP A 1040 21.49 25.96 -12.15
N ASP A 1041 20.70 26.62 -13.01
CA ASP A 1041 20.79 26.42 -14.46
C ASP A 1041 20.46 27.69 -15.28
N THR A 1042 21.08 28.81 -14.90
CA THR A 1042 21.42 29.91 -15.81
C THR A 1042 22.61 30.68 -15.23
N ASN A 1043 23.47 31.24 -16.09
CA ASN A 1043 24.69 31.96 -15.65
C ASN A 1043 24.39 33.40 -15.17
N SER A 1044 23.31 33.56 -14.40
CA SER A 1044 23.12 34.74 -13.55
C SER A 1044 24.07 34.60 -12.36
N TYR A 1045 25.12 35.41 -12.35
CA TYR A 1045 25.80 35.75 -11.09
C TYR A 1045 24.70 36.14 -10.08
N LEU A 1046 24.88 35.75 -8.81
CA LEU A 1046 24.09 36.22 -7.67
C LEU A 1046 23.57 37.62 -7.96
N THR A 1047 22.25 37.79 -7.92
CA THR A 1047 21.72 39.15 -7.94
C THR A 1047 22.28 39.86 -6.73
N GLU A 1048 22.43 41.18 -6.79
CA GLU A 1048 23.01 41.88 -5.65
C GLU A 1048 22.02 41.78 -4.47
N VAL A 1049 20.73 41.52 -4.73
CA VAL A 1049 19.71 41.08 -3.75
C VAL A 1049 20.01 39.72 -3.12
N ASP A 1050 20.49 38.73 -3.89
CA ASP A 1050 21.00 37.48 -3.30
C ASP A 1050 22.25 37.75 -2.44
N MET A 1051 23.06 38.76 -2.79
CA MET A 1051 24.19 39.19 -1.97
C MET A 1051 23.75 39.94 -0.70
N GLU A 1052 22.72 40.80 -0.77
CA GLU A 1052 22.06 41.41 0.40
C GLU A 1052 21.58 40.30 1.35
N ILE A 1053 20.72 39.39 0.87
CA ILE A 1053 20.13 38.32 1.68
C ILE A 1053 21.23 37.47 2.32
N ASN A 1054 22.27 37.08 1.57
CA ASN A 1054 23.36 36.29 2.13
C ASN A 1054 24.24 37.08 3.12
N ALA A 1055 24.48 38.37 2.93
CA ALA A 1055 25.25 39.20 3.88
C ALA A 1055 24.46 39.47 5.17
N ILE A 1056 23.16 39.77 5.05
CA ILE A 1056 22.21 39.94 6.15
C ILE A 1056 22.09 38.62 6.91
N MET A 1057 21.86 37.50 6.23
CA MET A 1057 21.78 36.17 6.85
C MET A 1057 23.09 35.70 7.47
N ALA A 1058 24.25 36.01 6.90
CA ALA A 1058 25.54 35.74 7.52
C ALA A 1058 25.69 36.52 8.84
N THR A 1059 25.26 37.78 8.88
CA THR A 1059 25.32 38.62 10.08
C THR A 1059 24.33 38.18 11.15
N ILE A 1060 23.08 37.87 10.77
CA ILE A 1060 22.07 37.21 11.62
C ILE A 1060 22.64 35.91 12.21
N THR A 1061 23.28 35.10 11.38
CA THR A 1061 23.80 33.78 11.77
C THR A 1061 25.01 33.88 12.69
N ASP A 1062 25.88 34.87 12.54
CA ASP A 1062 26.98 35.12 13.50
C ASP A 1062 26.42 35.56 14.87
N ILE A 1063 25.48 36.50 14.89
CA ILE A 1063 24.80 36.96 16.12
C ILE A 1063 24.11 35.78 16.83
N ALA A 1064 23.39 34.93 16.08
CA ALA A 1064 22.70 33.76 16.62
C ALA A 1064 23.65 32.64 17.10
N LYS A 1065 24.86 32.54 16.52
CA LYS A 1065 25.89 31.55 16.92
C LYS A 1065 26.72 31.96 18.14
N ARG A 1066 26.71 33.24 18.54
CA ARG A 1066 27.36 33.69 19.79
C ARG A 1066 26.61 33.09 20.98
N PRO A 1067 27.21 32.17 21.77
CA PRO A 1067 26.48 31.35 22.72
C PRO A 1067 25.71 32.19 23.74
N ILE A 1068 24.41 31.91 23.91
CA ILE A 1068 23.55 32.52 24.93
C ILE A 1068 23.89 31.96 26.34
N GLY A 1069 24.58 30.81 26.37
CA GLY A 1069 24.97 30.03 27.56
C GLY A 1069 26.00 30.67 28.49
N SER A 1070 25.64 31.82 29.05
CA SER A 1070 26.14 32.30 30.34
C SER A 1070 25.07 33.02 31.18
N TYR A 1071 23.88 33.32 30.62
CA TYR A 1071 22.80 34.02 31.33
C TYR A 1071 21.40 33.41 31.17
N HIS A 1072 21.19 32.50 30.21
CA HIS A 1072 20.00 31.62 30.18
C HIS A 1072 20.42 30.18 30.49
N PHE A 1073 19.57 29.45 31.21
CA PHE A 1073 19.64 27.98 31.32
C PHE A 1073 19.20 27.34 29.99
N ASP A 1074 19.69 26.12 29.71
CA ASP A 1074 19.51 25.46 28.40
C ASP A 1074 18.02 25.22 28.03
N ASP A 1075 17.14 25.07 29.03
CA ASP A 1075 15.69 24.85 28.84
C ASP A 1075 14.88 26.15 28.60
N HIS A 1076 15.51 27.33 28.57
CA HIS A 1076 14.76 28.60 28.44
C HIS A 1076 14.18 28.76 27.02
N PRO A 1077 12.88 29.07 26.85
CA PRO A 1077 12.16 29.04 25.55
C PRO A 1077 12.71 29.96 24.46
N CYS A 1078 13.45 31.01 24.82
CA CYS A 1078 14.16 31.85 23.86
C CYS A 1078 15.20 31.05 23.07
N VAL A 1079 15.88 30.08 23.71
CA VAL A 1079 16.94 29.26 23.11
C VAL A 1079 16.41 28.41 21.95
N THR A 1080 15.19 27.88 22.07
CA THR A 1080 14.56 27.03 21.05
C THR A 1080 13.79 27.81 19.99
N SER A 1081 13.19 28.95 20.35
CA SER A 1081 12.37 29.75 19.42
C SER A 1081 13.16 30.71 18.52
N TRP A 1082 14.34 31.19 18.93
CA TRP A 1082 15.16 32.07 18.07
C TRP A 1082 15.58 31.43 16.73
N PRO A 1083 16.14 30.20 16.68
CA PRO A 1083 16.51 29.57 15.41
C PRO A 1083 15.33 29.36 14.46
N GLN A 1084 14.14 29.10 15.00
CA GLN A 1084 12.92 28.88 14.22
C GLN A 1084 12.39 30.17 13.58
N LEU A 1085 12.31 31.27 14.36
CA LEU A 1085 11.91 32.58 13.85
C LEU A 1085 12.88 33.10 12.78
N LEU A 1086 14.19 32.93 12.98
CA LEU A 1086 15.21 33.34 12.02
C LEU A 1086 15.19 32.47 10.75
N SER A 1087 14.97 31.16 10.86
CA SER A 1087 14.80 30.28 9.69
C SER A 1087 13.53 30.62 8.90
N LYS A 1088 12.44 31.03 9.58
CA LYS A 1088 11.20 31.49 8.93
C LYS A 1088 11.40 32.82 8.19
N ALA A 1089 12.10 33.78 8.81
CA ALA A 1089 12.47 35.03 8.16
C ALA A 1089 13.35 34.79 6.91
N GLN A 1090 14.38 33.93 7.04
CA GLN A 1090 15.26 33.54 5.93
C GLN A 1090 14.49 32.99 4.72
N LEU A 1091 13.55 32.07 4.95
CA LEU A 1091 12.73 31.48 3.89
C LEU A 1091 11.83 32.53 3.22
N LEU A 1092 11.20 33.40 4.00
CA LEU A 1092 10.31 34.45 3.47
C LEU A 1092 11.06 35.53 2.67
N MET A 1093 12.27 35.93 3.11
CA MET A 1093 13.14 36.83 2.34
C MET A 1093 13.54 36.21 1.00
N TYR A 1094 13.91 34.92 0.99
CA TYR A 1094 14.29 34.20 -0.23
C TYR A 1094 13.14 34.07 -1.22
N ILE A 1095 11.92 33.78 -0.73
CA ILE A 1095 10.69 33.75 -1.55
C ILE A 1095 10.43 35.13 -2.19
N ALA A 1096 10.50 36.20 -1.41
CA ALA A 1096 10.26 37.56 -1.88
C ALA A 1096 11.34 38.11 -2.83
N GLY A 1097 12.58 37.62 -2.77
CA GLY A 1097 13.67 37.98 -3.70
C GLY A 1097 13.68 37.19 -5.02
N SER A 1098 12.90 36.10 -5.14
CA SER A 1098 13.02 35.17 -6.27
C SER A 1098 12.50 35.74 -7.61
N LYS A 1099 13.35 35.69 -8.65
CA LYS A 1099 13.08 36.27 -9.99
C LYS A 1099 12.07 35.51 -10.87
N SER A 1100 11.35 34.51 -10.35
CA SER A 1100 10.46 33.66 -11.14
C SER A 1100 9.14 34.31 -11.58
N SER A 1101 8.83 35.52 -11.11
CA SER A 1101 7.68 36.31 -11.55
C SER A 1101 8.05 37.79 -11.76
N PHE A 1102 7.43 38.43 -12.76
CA PHE A 1102 7.50 39.90 -12.95
C PHE A 1102 6.72 40.69 -11.88
N SER A 1103 6.01 39.99 -10.99
CA SER A 1103 5.46 40.55 -9.75
C SER A 1103 6.37 40.22 -8.56
N LEU A 1104 6.77 41.25 -7.80
CA LEU A 1104 7.35 41.07 -6.48
C LEU A 1104 6.28 40.48 -5.55
N ARG A 1105 6.62 39.44 -4.77
CA ARG A 1105 5.72 38.85 -3.76
C ARG A 1105 5.63 39.72 -2.52
N LEU A 1106 4.89 40.82 -2.67
CA LEU A 1106 4.66 41.84 -1.64
C LEU A 1106 4.01 41.24 -0.38
N ASP A 1107 3.18 40.22 -0.53
CA ASP A 1107 2.64 39.40 0.57
C ASP A 1107 3.75 38.73 1.40
N ALA A 1108 4.78 38.19 0.76
CA ALA A 1108 5.92 37.60 1.46
C ALA A 1108 6.79 38.67 2.14
N VAL A 1109 7.00 39.83 1.52
CA VAL A 1109 7.70 40.98 2.12
C VAL A 1109 7.00 41.43 3.42
N LEU A 1110 5.67 41.52 3.41
CA LEU A 1110 4.88 41.89 4.60
C LEU A 1110 4.91 40.80 5.69
N GLN A 1111 5.02 39.52 5.32
CA GLN A 1111 5.23 38.42 6.27
C GLN A 1111 6.62 38.44 6.93
N VAL A 1112 7.67 38.95 6.25
CA VAL A 1112 8.98 39.21 6.91
C VAL A 1112 8.82 40.31 7.97
N SER A 1113 8.10 41.40 7.68
CA SER A 1113 7.83 42.47 8.66
C SER A 1113 7.19 41.92 9.93
N TRP A 1114 6.07 41.20 9.79
CA TRP A 1114 5.38 40.58 10.94
C TRP A 1114 6.30 39.63 11.72
N THR A 1115 7.13 38.84 11.03
CA THR A 1115 8.10 37.96 11.71
C THR A 1115 9.13 38.75 12.51
N ALA A 1116 9.61 39.89 12.00
CA ALA A 1116 10.52 40.79 12.69
C ALA A 1116 9.85 41.56 13.86
N GLU A 1117 8.53 41.82 13.79
CA GLU A 1117 7.74 42.36 14.91
C GLU A 1117 7.64 41.34 16.06
N GLN A 1118 7.34 40.07 15.76
CA GLN A 1118 7.30 38.99 16.76
C GLN A 1118 8.68 38.76 17.42
N VAL A 1119 9.76 38.93 16.64
CA VAL A 1119 11.12 38.93 17.18
C VAL A 1119 11.31 40.08 18.18
N GLN A 1120 10.93 41.32 17.82
CA GLN A 1120 11.12 42.45 18.73
C GLN A 1120 10.23 42.39 19.99
N LYS A 1121 8.98 41.92 19.88
CA LYS A 1121 8.09 41.73 21.04
C LYS A 1121 8.73 40.81 22.09
N ARG A 1122 9.24 39.65 21.66
CA ARG A 1122 9.95 38.68 22.53
C ARG A 1122 11.27 39.21 23.12
N ILE A 1123 11.89 40.23 22.52
CA ILE A 1123 13.07 40.90 23.10
C ILE A 1123 12.64 41.84 24.25
N SER A 1124 11.57 42.61 24.07
CA SER A 1124 11.05 43.50 25.12
C SER A 1124 10.44 42.77 26.32
N GLU A 1125 9.90 41.56 26.12
CA GLU A 1125 9.26 40.77 27.18
C GLU A 1125 10.27 39.95 28.03
N CYS A 1126 11.53 39.85 27.61
CA CYS A 1126 12.54 39.00 28.25
C CYS A 1126 13.74 39.82 28.75
N PRO A 1127 13.85 40.10 30.08
CA PRO A 1127 14.90 40.96 30.63
C PRO A 1127 16.34 40.52 30.31
N THR A 1128 16.56 39.20 30.18
CA THR A 1128 17.87 38.63 29.84
C THR A 1128 18.19 38.69 28.34
N CYS A 1129 17.18 38.67 27.46
CA CYS A 1129 17.38 38.99 26.05
C CYS A 1129 17.57 40.50 25.84
N MET A 1130 16.91 41.33 26.64
CA MET A 1130 17.09 42.79 26.65
C MET A 1130 18.54 43.20 26.94
N SER A 1131 19.31 42.45 27.73
CA SER A 1131 20.76 42.71 27.92
C SER A 1131 21.63 42.43 26.68
N ARG A 1132 21.10 41.70 25.68
CA ARG A 1132 21.66 41.61 24.32
C ARG A 1132 20.97 42.54 23.30
N GLY A 1133 20.13 43.46 23.77
CA GLY A 1133 19.33 44.34 22.94
C GLY A 1133 20.11 45.02 21.81
N MET A 1134 21.36 45.44 22.02
CA MET A 1134 22.20 46.04 20.96
C MET A 1134 22.48 45.12 19.77
N GLU A 1135 22.78 43.83 19.99
CA GLU A 1135 23.10 42.90 18.90
C GLU A 1135 21.83 42.56 18.10
N LEU A 1136 20.73 42.29 18.80
CA LEU A 1136 19.44 41.98 18.18
C LEU A 1136 18.78 43.21 17.53
N SER A 1137 19.01 44.41 18.06
CA SER A 1137 18.63 45.67 17.40
C SER A 1137 19.48 45.96 16.16
N SER A 1138 20.73 45.50 16.11
CA SER A 1138 21.56 45.57 14.89
C SER A 1138 21.10 44.57 13.83
N MET A 1139 20.63 43.40 14.25
CA MET A 1139 19.97 42.41 13.40
C MET A 1139 18.63 42.93 12.85
N LEU A 1140 17.83 43.57 13.71
CA LEU A 1140 16.65 44.37 13.36
C LEU A 1140 17.02 45.77 12.80
N ALA A 1141 18.31 46.01 12.50
CA ALA A 1141 18.82 47.08 11.63
C ALA A 1141 19.31 46.53 10.27
N LEU A 1142 19.19 45.21 10.03
CA LEU A 1142 19.44 44.55 8.75
C LEU A 1142 18.20 43.85 8.16
N LEU A 1143 17.17 43.55 8.96
CA LEU A 1143 15.97 42.86 8.47
C LEU A 1143 14.98 43.76 7.71
N TYR A 1144 14.54 44.90 8.27
CA TYR A 1144 13.72 45.84 7.48
C TYR A 1144 14.51 46.59 6.38
N GLU A 1145 15.71 46.12 5.98
CA GLU A 1145 16.71 46.90 5.23
C GLU A 1145 16.39 47.00 3.74
N TRP A 1146 16.89 46.08 2.94
CA TRP A 1146 16.04 45.00 2.46
C TRP A 1146 14.52 45.27 2.38
N ILE A 1147 13.69 45.13 3.45
CA ILE A 1147 12.21 45.30 3.31
C ILE A 1147 11.84 46.64 2.65
N SER A 1148 12.28 47.78 3.17
CA SER A 1148 11.89 49.07 2.58
C SER A 1148 12.65 49.41 1.30
N SER A 1149 13.80 48.77 1.04
CA SER A 1149 14.41 48.73 -0.30
C SER A 1149 13.46 48.05 -1.30
N ARG A 1150 13.07 46.78 -1.03
CA ARG A 1150 12.22 45.99 -1.92
C ARG A 1150 10.81 46.60 -2.09
N ILE A 1151 10.26 47.29 -1.08
CA ILE A 1151 8.99 48.02 -1.21
C ILE A 1151 9.14 49.26 -2.13
N ALA A 1152 10.24 50.03 -2.03
CA ALA A 1152 10.49 51.15 -2.95
C ALA A 1152 10.60 50.67 -4.40
N ASP A 1153 11.44 49.65 -4.66
CA ASP A 1153 11.60 49.04 -5.99
C ASP A 1153 10.27 48.52 -6.58
N ALA A 1154 9.35 48.01 -5.75
CA ALA A 1154 8.02 47.60 -6.18
C ALA A 1154 7.12 48.77 -6.60
N LEU A 1155 7.25 49.93 -5.95
CA LEU A 1155 6.44 51.12 -6.20
C LEU A 1155 6.95 51.95 -7.38
N GLU A 1156 8.26 51.93 -7.66
CA GLU A 1156 8.83 52.56 -8.86
C GLU A 1156 8.51 51.81 -10.17
N ASN A 1157 7.90 50.60 -10.10
CA ASN A 1157 7.52 49.80 -11.27
C ASN A 1157 6.01 49.53 -11.34
N PRO A 1158 5.22 50.38 -12.04
CA PRO A 1158 3.75 50.29 -12.09
C PRO A 1158 3.18 48.96 -12.64
N ALA A 1159 3.92 48.27 -13.50
CA ALA A 1159 3.48 46.99 -14.07
C ALA A 1159 3.38 45.88 -13.01
N THR A 1160 4.22 45.93 -11.98
CA THR A 1160 4.20 45.02 -10.83
C THR A 1160 2.83 45.05 -10.16
N ILE A 1161 2.39 46.25 -9.79
CA ILE A 1161 1.19 46.49 -8.96
C ILE A 1161 -0.09 46.19 -9.73
N GLN A 1162 -0.16 46.55 -11.02
CA GLN A 1162 -1.33 46.24 -11.86
C GLN A 1162 -1.56 44.73 -12.05
N SER A 1163 -0.56 43.88 -11.80
CA SER A 1163 -0.67 42.41 -11.84
C SER A 1163 -0.98 41.77 -10.48
N CYS A 1164 -0.97 42.53 -9.39
CA CYS A 1164 -1.12 41.97 -8.05
C CYS A 1164 -2.58 41.66 -7.69
N CYS A 1165 -2.75 40.61 -6.88
CA CYS A 1165 -4.03 40.03 -6.52
C CYS A 1165 -4.02 39.75 -5.01
N LEU A 1166 -4.82 40.47 -4.23
CA LEU A 1166 -4.77 40.43 -2.77
C LEU A 1166 -5.87 39.51 -2.25
N THR A 1167 -5.49 38.42 -1.57
CA THR A 1167 -6.44 37.49 -0.93
C THR A 1167 -6.38 37.64 0.58
N ILE A 1168 -7.53 37.83 1.21
CA ILE A 1168 -7.70 38.04 2.65
C ILE A 1168 -8.81 37.08 3.12
N GLY A 1169 -8.42 36.07 3.90
CA GLY A 1169 -9.29 34.92 4.16
C GLY A 1169 -9.74 34.27 2.84
N ASN A 1170 -11.05 34.05 2.69
CA ASN A 1170 -11.64 33.46 1.48
C ASN A 1170 -11.99 34.50 0.38
N SER A 1171 -11.61 35.77 0.56
CA SER A 1171 -11.96 36.87 -0.35
C SER A 1171 -10.76 37.34 -1.17
N THR A 1172 -10.88 37.37 -2.50
CA THR A 1172 -9.81 37.79 -3.42
C THR A 1172 -10.18 39.09 -4.14
N LEU A 1173 -9.36 40.13 -3.96
CA LEU A 1173 -9.50 41.44 -4.59
C LEU A 1173 -8.62 41.55 -5.84
N THR A 1174 -9.21 42.00 -6.94
CA THR A 1174 -8.58 42.12 -8.27
C THR A 1174 -8.89 43.47 -8.92
N GLY A 1175 -8.00 43.96 -9.79
CA GLY A 1175 -8.15 45.26 -10.45
C GLY A 1175 -7.97 46.43 -9.48
N GLN A 1176 -8.56 47.60 -9.77
CA GLN A 1176 -8.37 48.82 -8.97
C GLN A 1176 -8.69 48.61 -7.46
N ASN A 1177 -9.72 47.85 -7.11
CA ASN A 1177 -10.04 47.56 -5.70
C ASN A 1177 -8.97 46.69 -5.02
N GLY A 1178 -8.31 45.80 -5.78
CA GLY A 1178 -7.15 45.06 -5.30
C GLY A 1178 -5.92 45.96 -5.13
N ILE A 1179 -5.70 46.89 -6.05
CA ILE A 1179 -4.59 47.85 -6.00
C ILE A 1179 -4.73 48.81 -4.80
N ILE A 1180 -5.92 49.39 -4.58
CA ILE A 1180 -6.19 50.26 -3.42
C ILE A 1180 -6.08 49.47 -2.11
N GLY A 1181 -6.63 48.24 -2.05
CA GLY A 1181 -6.48 47.37 -0.89
C GLY A 1181 -5.02 46.97 -0.61
N ILE A 1182 -4.17 46.88 -1.64
CA ILE A 1182 -2.73 46.66 -1.50
C ILE A 1182 -2.04 47.93 -0.98
N TYR A 1183 -2.35 49.11 -1.53
CA TYR A 1183 -1.75 50.36 -1.07
C TYR A 1183 -2.07 50.63 0.39
N GLU A 1184 -3.33 50.53 0.81
CA GLU A 1184 -3.72 50.73 2.22
C GLU A 1184 -3.14 49.64 3.14
N LEU A 1185 -3.05 48.38 2.70
CA LEU A 1185 -2.37 47.33 3.48
C LEU A 1185 -0.87 47.61 3.63
N VAL A 1186 -0.19 48.06 2.56
CA VAL A 1186 1.23 48.42 2.60
C VAL A 1186 1.43 49.65 3.46
N LYS A 1187 0.64 50.71 3.28
CA LYS A 1187 0.64 51.95 4.07
C LYS A 1187 0.37 51.70 5.54
N CYS A 1188 -0.57 50.81 5.85
CA CYS A 1188 -0.80 50.30 7.19
C CYS A 1188 0.43 49.57 7.72
N ARG A 1189 0.99 48.63 6.96
CA ARG A 1189 2.21 47.88 7.35
C ARG A 1189 3.47 48.76 7.42
N ILE A 1190 3.51 49.90 6.73
CA ILE A 1190 4.57 50.92 6.79
C ILE A 1190 4.37 51.83 8.01
N THR A 1191 3.15 52.28 8.29
CA THR A 1191 2.82 53.11 9.47
C THR A 1191 2.94 52.29 10.75
N ARG A 1192 2.46 51.05 10.71
CA ARG A 1192 2.82 49.99 11.64
C ARG A 1192 4.34 49.93 11.65
N ALA A 1193 5.01 49.66 10.54
CA ALA A 1193 6.48 49.72 10.48
C ALA A 1193 7.15 51.11 10.66
N ILE A 1194 6.56 52.03 11.44
CA ILE A 1194 7.09 53.36 11.78
C ILE A 1194 7.24 53.65 13.31
N HIS A 1195 6.91 52.78 14.28
CA HIS A 1195 7.05 53.09 15.74
C HIS A 1195 7.77 52.10 16.70
N VAL A 1196 7.78 50.77 16.58
CA VAL A 1196 8.54 49.84 17.46
C VAL A 1196 10.05 49.85 17.24
N ILE A 1197 10.58 50.52 16.23
CA ILE A 1197 11.99 50.94 16.14
C ILE A 1197 12.18 52.42 16.47
N GLN A 1198 11.11 53.21 16.60
CA GLN A 1198 11.17 54.32 17.56
C GLN A 1198 11.31 53.71 18.97
N SER A 1199 10.63 52.59 19.28
CA SER A 1199 10.84 51.82 20.51
C SER A 1199 12.23 51.17 20.59
N ILE A 1200 12.80 50.60 19.51
CA ILE A 1200 14.21 50.16 19.51
C ILE A 1200 15.15 51.35 19.74
N ASN A 1201 15.01 52.47 19.02
CA ASN A 1201 15.85 53.66 19.23
C ASN A 1201 15.68 54.26 20.64
N ASN A 1202 14.49 54.19 21.23
CA ASN A 1202 14.22 54.57 22.63
C ASN A 1202 14.87 53.58 23.62
N THR A 1203 14.78 52.27 23.35
CA THR A 1203 15.40 51.20 24.15
C THR A 1203 16.93 51.33 24.11
N ILE A 1204 17.51 51.47 22.92
CA ILE A 1204 18.91 51.83 22.66
C ILE A 1204 19.31 53.05 23.50
N SER A 1205 18.54 54.15 23.41
CA SER A 1205 18.83 55.38 24.15
C SER A 1205 18.70 55.22 25.68
N SER A 1206 17.86 54.29 26.15
CA SER A 1206 17.69 54.01 27.59
C SER A 1206 18.84 53.22 28.23
N ILE A 1207 19.66 52.53 27.43
CA ILE A 1207 20.79 51.71 27.90
C ILE A 1207 22.00 52.58 28.30
N GLY A 1208 22.09 53.81 27.79
CA GLY A 1208 23.09 54.81 28.18
C GLY A 1208 24.46 54.67 27.49
N GLU A 1209 25.18 55.78 27.39
CA GLU A 1209 26.39 55.92 26.55
C GLU A 1209 27.65 55.18 27.08
N GLY A 1210 27.53 54.36 28.13
CA GLY A 1210 28.65 53.65 28.76
C GLY A 1210 29.05 52.32 28.10
N GLY A 1211 28.39 51.90 27.02
CA GLY A 1211 28.58 50.59 26.37
C GLY A 1211 29.85 50.48 25.50
N PRO A 1212 30.66 49.40 25.55
CA PRO A 1212 31.99 49.36 24.91
C PRO A 1212 32.03 49.16 23.38
N SER A 1213 30.90 49.17 22.66
CA SER A 1213 30.83 48.68 21.28
C SER A 1213 30.80 49.79 20.21
N ARG A 1214 31.63 49.64 19.17
CA ARG A 1214 31.62 50.54 17.98
C ARG A 1214 30.36 50.38 17.11
N LEU A 1215 29.50 49.41 17.38
CA LEU A 1215 28.32 49.08 16.58
C LEU A 1215 27.14 50.02 16.88
N TYR A 1216 27.05 50.55 18.11
CA TYR A 1216 25.89 51.34 18.57
C TYR A 1216 25.56 52.55 17.66
N PRO A 1217 26.51 53.39 17.22
CA PRO A 1217 26.19 54.50 16.30
C PRO A 1217 25.81 54.03 14.89
N VAL A 1218 26.37 52.89 14.44
CA VAL A 1218 26.12 52.35 13.09
C VAL A 1218 24.72 51.74 13.03
N ALA A 1219 24.36 50.91 14.00
CA ALA A 1219 23.02 50.36 14.13
C ALA A 1219 21.99 51.49 14.22
N ARG A 1220 22.20 52.48 15.10
CA ARG A 1220 21.29 53.64 15.20
C ARG A 1220 21.17 54.42 13.88
N LEU A 1221 22.27 54.68 13.17
CA LEU A 1221 22.23 55.36 11.88
C LEU A 1221 21.44 54.55 10.84
N MET A 1222 21.66 53.23 10.77
CA MET A 1222 20.85 52.35 9.92
C MET A 1222 19.38 52.32 10.36
N LEU A 1223 19.10 52.46 11.66
CA LEU A 1223 17.74 52.57 12.20
C LEU A 1223 17.10 53.97 12.02
N GLU A 1224 17.84 54.95 11.47
CA GLU A 1224 17.37 56.31 11.13
C GLU A 1224 17.35 56.56 9.59
N VAL A 1225 18.19 55.90 8.80
CA VAL A 1225 18.33 56.13 7.34
C VAL A 1225 17.03 55.91 6.58
N ALA A 1226 16.29 54.84 6.87
CA ALA A 1226 15.04 54.51 6.21
C ALA A 1226 13.83 54.41 7.15
N LYS A 1227 13.95 55.02 8.35
CA LYS A 1227 12.85 55.83 8.87
C LYS A 1227 12.41 56.75 7.73
N SER A 1228 13.37 57.53 7.24
CA SER A 1228 13.14 58.55 6.22
C SER A 1228 12.69 57.98 4.86
N ARG A 1229 13.10 56.76 4.48
CA ARG A 1229 12.56 56.11 3.26
C ARG A 1229 11.18 55.51 3.51
N LEU A 1230 10.89 54.87 4.65
CA LEU A 1230 9.52 54.37 4.92
C LEU A 1230 8.51 55.53 5.00
N GLU A 1231 8.92 56.65 5.60
CA GLU A 1231 8.15 57.90 5.59
C GLU A 1231 7.99 58.46 4.15
N ALA A 1232 9.05 58.46 3.33
CA ALA A 1232 8.98 58.90 1.93
C ALA A 1232 8.15 57.96 1.03
N ILE A 1233 8.21 56.64 1.27
CA ILE A 1233 7.42 55.62 0.58
C ILE A 1233 5.95 55.81 0.93
N SER A 1234 5.61 56.05 2.21
CA SER A 1234 4.23 56.37 2.61
C SER A 1234 3.71 57.59 1.85
N GLY A 1235 4.47 58.70 1.80
CA GLY A 1235 4.11 59.89 1.03
C GLY A 1235 4.03 59.66 -0.49
N THR A 1236 4.75 58.67 -1.01
CA THR A 1236 4.64 58.23 -2.42
C THR A 1236 3.34 57.46 -2.65
N ILE A 1237 2.92 56.62 -1.70
CA ILE A 1237 1.63 55.93 -1.73
C ILE A 1237 0.48 56.93 -1.63
N ASP A 1238 0.53 57.91 -0.72
CA ASP A 1238 -0.46 59.00 -0.62
C ASP A 1238 -0.63 59.75 -1.96
N LEU A 1239 0.47 59.99 -2.68
CA LEU A 1239 0.45 60.57 -4.03
C LEU A 1239 -0.21 59.64 -5.06
N LEU A 1240 0.19 58.37 -5.13
CA LEU A 1240 -0.35 57.37 -6.07
C LEU A 1240 -1.84 57.09 -5.83
N GLU A 1241 -2.27 57.05 -4.57
CA GLU A 1241 -3.68 56.97 -4.19
C GLU A 1241 -4.42 58.22 -4.66
N SER A 1242 -3.86 59.42 -4.49
CA SER A 1242 -4.50 60.66 -4.96
C SER A 1242 -4.65 60.72 -6.48
N GLU A 1243 -3.68 60.22 -7.26
CA GLU A 1243 -3.79 60.14 -8.71
C GLU A 1243 -4.81 59.08 -9.15
N GLN A 1244 -4.88 57.93 -8.48
CA GLN A 1244 -5.88 56.90 -8.80
C GLN A 1244 -7.29 57.32 -8.40
N TYR A 1245 -7.49 57.98 -7.26
CA TYR A 1245 -8.79 58.55 -6.86
C TYR A 1245 -9.25 59.71 -7.76
N CYS A 1246 -8.34 60.35 -8.51
CA CYS A 1246 -8.69 61.30 -9.58
C CYS A 1246 -8.95 60.64 -10.95
N SER A 1247 -8.79 59.31 -11.07
CA SER A 1247 -9.09 58.52 -12.28
C SER A 1247 -10.41 57.75 -12.20
N ILE A 1248 -11.14 57.91 -11.09
CA ILE A 1248 -12.43 57.27 -10.74
C ILE A 1248 -13.52 58.35 -10.74
#